data_AF-A0A1G6VT83-F1
#
_entry.id   AF-A0A1G6VT83-F1
#
_cell.length_a   1.000
_cell.length_b   1.000
_cell.length_c   1.000
_cell.angle_alpha   90.00
_cell.angle_beta   90.00
_cell.angle_gamma   90.00
#
_symmetry.space_group_name_H-M   'P 1'
#
loop_
_entity.id
_entity.type
_entity.pdbx_description
1 polymer ?
#
loop_
_entity_poly.entity_id
_entity_poly.type
_entity_poly.pdbx_seq_one_letter_code
_entity_poly.pdbx_strand_id
1 'polypeptide(L)'
;MTIKLLPKGTGHARLTEAVTSEYGQLIELVRQAVRDKLRLAANGDYYVDVRGIWPEHVVVAFKGRMFRYGYTVSADNTVVVGEATEVVADFQPVSAAPAAPVLQPAAVNVTEALGHPFREAADGSIHVRLIQAGRSGNRNYYPDSALREAAPMFEGVRVFAKSDADHLAGKGKDVRSLIGGIYGVRFVEGKTPDTGALVGAFKALDPTDAVVIKMTEAVKRGMQGLLGLSIDADARTKPRKSGTETLREAVKFTKVHSVDLIVEPGAGGGLDRLTEAAADQPTTPEGNAMPLWKQRLLEAIKAKDPAKFATIDAAKIGDDELVNLHEAVCAPFDPAPPGTQRVTEAQGDNTPVTRADLQVITLRQAAHARIAAARLPQAAKERLQAQIDTIAAPERLTEAAVGEAIKAEGAYIARMTESGAVRVPLFGDGAITVGDRSLTMREMLDAFWDPAHKDHRSVQSFKECYIEITGDRRVTGDLRNCDMGRLAESLGSFRESIDSTTLADALGDSITRRMQTVYTGLANLDAWKKVATYGPVNDFRSVERVRIGGYGNLPAVAQGAPYVPLASPGDDKATYAVTKRGGTEDVTLEAIKNDDVQALRRIPVELALAAKNTLYEFVFDFFRTNPVIYDTKALYHVDHGNLFTAALSAAEFAMHRLAMLKQTRAGSGKRLATAPAIVMVPFELEETAYNLFVRNQNLDKTFVQTINPEVIPINYWTDGNDWVTAASPTLLPALEIGFLDGREDPELFVQDAPTVGSMFSNDKLTYKIRHIYGGSVLVDGFKATTKAVVPA
;
A
#
# COMPACT_ATOMS: atom_id res chain seq x y z
N MET A 1 5.99 78.29 5.88
CA MET A 1 7.43 78.64 5.99
C MET A 1 8.23 77.71 5.09
N THR A 2 8.76 78.26 4.01
CA THR A 2 9.95 77.82 3.23
C THR A 2 11.17 77.71 4.17
N ILE A 3 12.16 76.81 4.02
CA ILE A 3 13.27 76.71 3.03
C ILE A 3 13.96 75.33 3.31
N LYS A 4 14.04 74.31 2.43
CA LYS A 4 15.01 73.95 1.35
C LYS A 4 16.54 73.96 1.68
N LEU A 5 17.23 72.83 1.42
CA LEU A 5 18.52 72.64 0.67
C LEU A 5 19.10 71.24 0.99
N LEU A 6 18.96 70.22 0.12
CA LEU A 6 19.78 69.77 -1.05
C LEU A 6 21.05 68.91 -0.71
N PRO A 7 21.53 68.03 -1.63
CA PRO A 7 22.00 66.67 -1.34
C PRO A 7 23.49 66.36 -1.71
N LYS A 8 23.90 65.14 -1.36
CA LYS A 8 24.84 64.20 -2.05
C LYS A 8 26.35 64.19 -1.71
N GLY A 9 26.83 62.97 -1.39
CA GLY A 9 28.20 62.45 -1.48
C GLY A 9 28.80 62.11 -0.10
N THR A 10 29.40 60.97 0.22
CA THR A 10 29.86 59.74 -0.45
C THR A 10 30.25 58.74 0.67
N GLY A 11 30.14 57.43 0.46
CA GLY A 11 30.99 56.44 1.17
C GLY A 11 30.31 55.49 2.17
N HIS A 12 30.85 54.27 2.29
CA HIS A 12 30.21 53.04 2.75
C HIS A 12 30.13 52.79 4.29
N ALA A 13 29.30 51.77 4.62
CA ALA A 13 29.37 50.85 5.79
C ALA A 13 28.74 51.36 7.11
N ARG A 14 27.96 50.59 7.90
CA ARG A 14 27.60 49.17 7.97
C ARG A 14 26.11 49.08 8.41
N LEU A 15 25.29 48.28 7.74
CA LEU A 15 24.16 47.66 8.44
C LEU A 15 24.74 46.41 9.09
N THR A 16 24.99 46.49 10.38
CA THR A 16 25.35 45.31 11.18
C THR A 16 24.12 44.42 11.19
N GLU A 17 24.30 43.26 10.55
CA GLU A 17 23.46 42.08 10.63
C GLU A 17 23.03 41.88 12.09
N ALA A 18 21.73 42.00 12.38
CA ALA A 18 21.20 41.50 13.63
C ALA A 18 21.33 39.98 13.55
N VAL A 19 22.41 39.48 14.13
CA VAL A 19 22.70 38.06 14.32
C VAL A 19 21.50 37.46 15.04
N THR A 20 20.64 36.76 14.31
CA THR A 20 19.68 35.83 14.90
C THR A 20 20.52 34.76 15.58
N SER A 21 20.76 34.90 16.88
CA SER A 21 21.44 33.92 17.70
C SER A 21 20.70 32.58 17.53
N GLU A 22 21.41 31.56 17.06
CA GLU A 22 20.86 30.20 17.02
C GLU A 22 20.32 29.84 18.40
N TYR A 23 19.22 29.08 18.45
CA TYR A 23 18.53 28.73 19.70
C TYR A 23 19.49 28.11 20.75
N GLY A 24 20.53 27.39 20.31
CA GLY A 24 21.59 26.87 21.17
C GLY A 24 22.44 27.95 21.85
N GLN A 25 22.72 29.07 21.17
CA GLN A 25 23.48 30.20 21.74
C GLN A 25 22.67 30.93 22.80
N LEU A 26 21.35 31.08 22.59
CA LEU A 26 20.45 31.65 23.60
C LEU A 26 20.43 30.79 24.88
N ILE A 27 20.38 29.46 24.75
CA ILE A 27 20.42 28.54 25.90
C ILE A 27 21.71 28.74 26.70
N GLU A 28 22.86 28.88 26.04
CA GLU A 28 24.12 29.06 26.76
C GLU A 28 24.25 30.44 27.42
N LEU A 29 23.76 31.51 26.78
CA LEU A 29 23.72 32.84 27.39
C LEU A 29 22.84 32.88 28.64
N VAL A 30 21.64 32.28 28.56
CA VAL A 30 20.73 32.18 29.70
C VAL A 30 21.31 31.29 30.80
N ARG A 31 21.96 30.17 30.44
CA ARG A 31 22.63 29.29 31.41
C ARG A 31 23.77 30.00 32.13
N GLN A 32 24.60 30.77 31.42
CA GLN A 32 25.68 31.55 32.01
C GLN A 32 25.14 32.61 32.96
N ALA A 33 24.09 33.34 32.57
CA ALA A 33 23.49 34.36 33.43
C ALA A 33 22.87 33.77 34.72
N VAL A 34 22.27 32.57 34.65
CA VAL A 34 21.79 31.84 35.84
C VAL A 34 22.96 31.37 36.72
N ARG A 35 24.05 30.89 36.10
CA ARG A 35 25.28 30.49 36.81
C ARG A 35 25.88 31.67 37.60
N ASP A 36 25.97 32.84 36.97
CA ASP A 36 26.50 34.06 37.58
C ASP A 36 25.60 34.52 38.74
N LYS A 37 24.27 34.43 38.56
CA LYS A 37 23.29 34.75 39.62
C LYS A 37 23.40 33.82 40.83
N LEU A 38 23.66 32.53 40.59
CA LEU A 38 23.93 31.53 41.64
C LEU A 38 25.34 31.66 42.25
N ARG A 39 26.16 32.62 41.77
CA ARG A 39 27.54 32.87 42.20
C ARG A 39 28.43 31.61 42.14
N LEU A 40 28.17 30.75 41.17
CA LEU A 40 28.97 29.54 40.96
C LEU A 40 30.27 29.94 40.25
N ALA A 41 31.43 29.61 40.85
CA ALA A 41 32.71 29.89 40.23
C ALA A 41 32.85 29.13 38.90
N ALA A 42 33.56 29.71 37.91
CA ALA A 42 33.80 29.08 36.61
C ALA A 42 34.48 27.69 36.71
N ASN A 43 35.16 27.42 37.83
CA ASN A 43 35.83 26.16 38.16
C ASN A 43 35.09 25.32 39.24
N GLY A 44 33.81 25.60 39.50
CA GLY A 44 33.01 24.81 40.44
C GLY A 44 32.40 23.58 39.77
N ASP A 45 32.43 22.44 40.44
CA ASP A 45 31.90 21.15 39.96
C ASP A 45 30.38 21.11 39.71
N TYR A 46 29.68 22.24 39.90
CA TYR A 46 28.23 22.33 39.77
C TYR A 46 27.81 22.86 38.39
N TYR A 47 27.34 21.94 37.55
CA TYR A 47 26.71 22.26 36.28
C TYR A 47 25.26 22.75 36.49
N VAL A 48 24.87 23.81 35.79
CA VAL A 48 23.48 24.30 35.79
C VAL A 48 22.67 23.45 34.82
N ASP A 49 21.93 22.49 35.36
CA ASP A 49 21.06 21.59 34.61
C ASP A 49 19.75 22.30 34.22
N VAL A 50 19.65 22.69 32.94
CA VAL A 50 18.46 23.36 32.37
C VAL A 50 17.44 22.29 31.98
N ARG A 51 16.29 22.27 32.66
CA ARG A 51 15.21 21.29 32.41
C ARG A 51 14.22 21.74 31.33
N GLY A 52 14.08 23.04 31.15
CA GLY A 52 13.25 23.63 30.12
C GLY A 52 13.50 25.14 30.00
N ILE A 53 13.33 25.67 28.80
CA ILE A 53 13.47 27.10 28.50
C ILE A 53 12.24 27.55 27.72
N TRP A 54 11.68 28.69 28.12
CA TRP A 54 10.53 29.37 27.52
C TRP A 54 10.93 30.80 27.14
N PRO A 55 10.12 31.53 26.35
CA PRO A 55 10.47 32.90 25.93
C PRO A 55 10.74 33.87 27.07
N GLU A 56 10.02 33.74 28.18
CA GLU A 56 10.08 34.67 29.32
C GLU A 56 10.75 34.08 30.58
N HIS A 57 11.02 32.78 30.62
CA HIS A 57 11.58 32.13 31.80
C HIS A 57 12.33 30.83 31.50
N VAL A 58 13.23 30.44 32.41
CA VAL A 58 13.99 29.18 32.36
C VAL A 58 13.78 28.40 33.65
N VAL A 59 13.70 27.08 33.55
CA VAL A 59 13.62 26.18 34.71
C VAL A 59 14.93 25.39 34.82
N VAL A 60 15.57 25.49 35.97
CA VAL A 60 16.84 24.81 36.26
C VAL A 60 16.71 23.92 37.48
N ALA A 61 17.38 22.77 37.45
CA ALA A 61 17.52 21.90 38.60
C ALA A 61 18.79 22.29 39.38
N PHE A 62 18.61 22.65 40.65
CA PHE A 62 19.72 23.00 41.55
C PHE A 62 19.55 22.29 42.90
N LYS A 63 20.57 21.53 43.31
CA LYS A 63 20.58 20.73 44.56
C LYS A 63 19.32 19.86 44.76
N GLY A 64 18.82 19.25 43.68
CA GLY A 64 17.66 18.35 43.72
C GLY A 64 16.28 19.05 43.75
N ARG A 65 16.22 20.37 43.62
CA ARG A 65 14.98 21.16 43.53
C ARG A 65 14.92 21.91 42.19
N MET A 66 13.72 22.20 41.69
CA MET A 66 13.55 22.95 40.46
C MET A 66 13.22 24.42 40.76
N PHE A 67 13.89 25.32 40.06
CA PHE A 67 13.71 26.77 40.20
C PHE A 67 13.40 27.39 38.85
N ARG A 68 12.36 28.21 38.79
CA ARG A 68 11.99 29.07 37.68
C ARG A 68 12.64 30.43 37.84
N TYR A 69 13.32 30.89 36.80
CA TYR A 69 13.90 32.22 36.71
C TYR A 69 13.31 32.95 35.50
N GLY A 70 12.71 34.13 35.70
CA GLY A 70 12.36 35.00 34.58
C GLY A 70 13.62 35.56 33.93
N TYR A 71 13.68 35.66 32.60
CA TYR A 71 14.81 36.31 31.93
C TYR A 71 14.35 37.24 30.81
N THR A 72 15.19 38.23 30.51
CA THR A 72 15.01 39.13 29.36
C THR A 72 16.32 39.20 28.59
N VAL A 73 16.22 39.23 27.25
CA VAL A 73 17.37 39.32 26.35
C VAL A 73 17.31 40.67 25.64
N SER A 74 18.35 41.48 25.78
CA SER A 74 18.45 42.77 25.08
C SER A 74 18.96 42.58 23.65
N ALA A 75 18.80 43.60 22.80
CA ALA A 75 19.26 43.58 21.41
C ALA A 75 20.78 43.32 21.25
N ASP A 76 21.56 43.56 22.31
CA ASP A 76 23.00 43.31 22.37
C ASP A 76 23.35 41.91 22.93
N ASN A 77 22.40 40.96 22.94
CA ASN A 77 22.54 39.59 23.50
C ASN A 77 22.90 39.53 25.01
N THR A 78 22.67 40.60 25.75
CA THR A 78 22.82 40.60 27.22
C THR A 78 21.56 40.03 27.88
N VAL A 79 21.73 39.03 28.74
CA VAL A 79 20.63 38.37 29.47
C VAL A 79 20.55 38.89 30.91
N VAL A 80 19.38 39.38 31.32
CA VAL A 80 19.09 39.76 32.71
C VAL A 80 18.14 38.74 33.31
N VAL A 81 18.50 38.20 34.48
CA VAL A 81 17.76 37.13 35.17
C VAL A 81 17.09 37.67 36.45
N GLY A 82 15.76 37.51 36.53
CA GLY A 82 14.90 37.85 37.67
C GLY A 82 15.02 36.87 38.85
N GLU A 83 14.30 37.12 39.94
CA GLU A 83 14.36 36.30 41.16
C GLU A 83 13.85 34.86 40.97
N ALA A 84 14.38 33.93 41.79
CA ALA A 84 14.05 32.50 41.71
C ALA A 84 12.69 32.20 42.34
N THR A 85 11.88 31.37 41.68
CA THR A 85 10.66 30.78 42.26
C THR A 85 10.77 29.25 42.24
N GLU A 86 10.57 28.57 43.36
CA GLU A 86 10.60 27.10 43.42
C GLU A 86 9.37 26.52 42.69
N VAL A 87 9.58 25.51 41.85
CA VAL A 87 8.53 24.86 41.04
C VAL A 87 8.62 23.34 41.17
N VAL A 88 7.52 22.63 40.92
CA VAL A 88 7.46 21.16 40.91
C VAL A 88 6.96 20.73 39.53
N ALA A 89 7.56 19.66 38.97
CA ALA A 89 7.09 19.09 37.72
C ALA A 89 5.78 18.33 37.94
N ASP A 90 4.71 18.80 37.31
CA ASP A 90 3.42 18.09 37.24
C ASP A 90 3.26 17.48 35.85
N PHE A 91 2.89 16.19 35.78
CA PHE A 91 2.69 15.48 34.53
C PHE A 91 1.21 15.53 34.15
N GLN A 92 0.86 16.37 33.18
CA GLN A 92 -0.46 16.39 32.59
C GLN A 92 -0.44 15.70 31.22
N PRO A 93 -1.20 14.60 31.02
CA PRO A 93 -1.32 13.98 29.71
C PRO A 93 -2.02 14.94 28.76
N VAL A 94 -1.31 15.38 27.71
CA VAL A 94 -1.88 16.29 26.70
C VAL A 94 -2.72 15.47 25.73
N SER A 95 -4.04 15.49 25.91
CA SER A 95 -4.99 15.20 24.83
C SER A 95 -4.93 16.33 23.81
N ALA A 96 -4.98 15.99 22.52
CA ALA A 96 -4.85 16.94 21.43
C ALA A 96 -5.88 18.08 21.53
N ALA A 97 -5.37 19.31 21.70
CA ALA A 97 -6.17 20.53 21.61
C ALA A 97 -6.11 21.12 20.18
N PRO A 98 -7.17 21.81 19.73
CA PRO A 98 -7.39 22.17 18.33
C PRO A 98 -6.52 23.35 17.86
N ALA A 99 -6.41 23.47 16.53
CA ALA A 99 -5.57 24.41 15.81
C ALA A 99 -5.79 25.89 16.18
N ALA A 100 -4.67 26.61 16.35
CA ALA A 100 -4.60 28.07 16.44
C ALA A 100 -4.46 28.71 15.03
N PRO A 101 -4.81 30.00 14.86
CA PRO A 101 -5.19 30.58 13.58
C PRO A 101 -4.00 30.96 12.67
N VAL A 102 -4.30 30.98 11.37
CA VAL A 102 -3.40 31.27 10.25
C VAL A 102 -2.91 32.73 10.27
N LEU A 103 -1.60 32.94 10.26
CA LEU A 103 -0.94 34.20 9.91
C LEU A 103 -0.43 34.15 8.45
N GLN A 104 -0.65 35.23 7.69
CA GLN A 104 -0.29 35.40 6.27
C GLN A 104 1.24 35.55 6.05
N PRO A 105 1.75 35.25 4.83
CA PRO A 105 3.16 34.93 4.62
C PRO A 105 4.04 36.14 4.29
N ALA A 106 5.26 36.13 4.84
CA ALA A 106 6.39 36.94 4.37
C ALA A 106 7.23 36.15 3.34
N ALA A 107 7.82 36.87 2.39
CA ALA A 107 8.48 36.36 1.18
C ALA A 107 9.60 35.33 1.43
N VAL A 108 9.63 34.27 0.60
CA VAL A 108 10.57 33.14 0.68
C VAL A 108 11.88 33.45 -0.05
N ASN A 109 13.00 33.36 0.67
CA ASN A 109 14.35 33.38 0.10
C ASN A 109 14.68 32.02 -0.54
N VAL A 110 15.19 32.06 -1.78
CA VAL A 110 15.43 30.91 -2.65
C VAL A 110 16.92 30.55 -2.63
N THR A 111 17.36 29.76 -1.66
CA THR A 111 18.73 29.20 -1.65
C THR A 111 18.86 27.78 -1.08
N GLU A 112 17.77 27.16 -0.60
CA GLU A 112 17.76 25.77 -0.08
C GLU A 112 17.09 24.76 -1.04
N ALA A 113 17.43 24.80 -2.33
CA ALA A 113 16.67 24.10 -3.38
C ALA A 113 17.12 22.65 -3.73
N LEU A 114 17.98 21.99 -2.95
CA LEU A 114 18.61 20.73 -3.38
C LEU A 114 18.28 19.46 -2.57
N GLY A 115 17.49 19.57 -1.49
CA GLY A 115 17.26 18.45 -0.56
C GLY A 115 16.24 17.38 -0.99
N HIS A 116 15.13 17.77 -1.62
CA HIS A 116 14.00 16.86 -1.88
C HIS A 116 13.34 17.08 -3.26
N PRO A 117 12.83 16.03 -3.92
CA PRO A 117 12.29 16.11 -5.29
C PRO A 117 10.95 16.83 -5.41
N PHE A 118 10.17 16.91 -4.33
CA PHE A 118 8.87 17.61 -4.28
C PHE A 118 8.82 18.53 -3.06
N ARG A 119 8.30 19.75 -3.22
CA ARG A 119 8.10 20.74 -2.15
C ARG A 119 6.84 21.56 -2.38
N GLU A 120 6.01 21.74 -1.37
CA GLU A 120 4.82 22.61 -1.45
C GLU A 120 5.24 24.08 -1.43
N ALA A 121 4.72 24.85 -2.38
CA ALA A 121 4.83 26.29 -2.46
C ALA A 121 3.71 26.95 -1.63
N ALA A 122 3.91 28.21 -1.22
CA ALA A 122 2.95 28.95 -0.40
C ALA A 122 1.58 29.19 -1.09
N ASP A 123 1.50 29.00 -2.40
CA ASP A 123 0.28 29.11 -3.22
C ASP A 123 -0.43 27.75 -3.45
N GLY A 124 0.06 26.67 -2.84
CA GLY A 124 -0.47 25.31 -3.00
C GLY A 124 0.03 24.56 -4.23
N SER A 125 0.92 25.15 -5.03
CA SER A 125 1.59 24.45 -6.14
C SER A 125 2.74 23.57 -5.62
N ILE A 126 3.03 22.46 -6.29
CA ILE A 126 4.12 21.56 -5.90
C ILE A 126 5.34 21.90 -6.76
N HIS A 127 6.37 22.49 -6.16
CA HIS A 127 7.68 22.62 -6.78
C HIS A 127 8.32 21.25 -6.91
N VAL A 128 8.83 20.96 -8.09
CA VAL A 128 9.44 19.68 -8.42
C VAL A 128 10.83 19.87 -8.99
N ARG A 129 11.73 18.95 -8.64
CA ARG A 129 13.02 18.78 -9.32
C ARG A 129 12.84 17.79 -10.46
N LEU A 130 12.99 18.26 -11.68
CA LEU A 130 12.79 17.47 -12.89
C LEU A 130 14.01 16.62 -13.23
N ILE A 131 15.22 17.19 -13.10
CA ILE A 131 16.48 16.53 -13.43
C ILE A 131 17.59 17.12 -12.55
N GLN A 132 18.48 16.26 -12.03
CA GLN A 132 19.71 16.68 -11.37
C GLN A 132 20.91 16.52 -12.33
N ALA A 133 21.79 17.52 -12.37
CA ALA A 133 23.03 17.45 -13.13
C ALA A 133 23.98 16.39 -12.54
N GLY A 134 24.82 15.82 -13.41
CA GLY A 134 25.78 14.78 -13.05
C GLY A 134 25.40 13.39 -13.54
N ARG A 135 25.87 12.36 -12.83
CA ARG A 135 25.70 10.95 -13.20
C ARG A 135 24.31 10.44 -12.83
N SER A 136 23.61 9.86 -13.80
CA SER A 136 22.33 9.17 -13.62
C SER A 136 22.50 7.68 -13.31
N GLY A 137 21.50 7.06 -12.68
CA GLY A 137 21.45 5.60 -12.48
C GLY A 137 21.60 4.77 -13.76
N ASN A 138 21.07 5.28 -14.88
CA ASN A 138 21.08 4.60 -16.19
C ASN A 138 22.31 4.89 -17.06
N ARG A 139 23.47 5.12 -16.42
CA ARG A 139 24.76 5.35 -17.09
C ARG A 139 24.77 6.56 -18.06
N ASN A 140 23.83 7.49 -17.90
CA ASN A 140 23.82 8.78 -18.59
C ASN A 140 24.49 9.86 -17.73
N TYR A 141 24.99 10.91 -18.37
CA TYR A 141 25.59 12.06 -17.72
C TYR A 141 24.97 13.36 -18.24
N TYR A 142 24.49 14.22 -17.35
CA TYR A 142 23.85 15.49 -17.68
C TYR A 142 24.71 16.67 -17.22
N PRO A 143 25.40 17.38 -18.12
CA PRO A 143 26.16 18.56 -17.75
C PRO A 143 25.24 19.76 -17.47
N ASP A 144 25.67 20.65 -16.56
CA ASP A 144 24.92 21.86 -16.19
C ASP A 144 24.55 22.70 -17.43
N SER A 145 25.47 22.80 -18.39
CA SER A 145 25.27 23.56 -19.62
C SER A 145 24.12 23.03 -20.48
N ALA A 146 23.97 21.71 -20.58
CA ALA A 146 22.91 21.10 -21.39
C ALA A 146 21.54 21.27 -20.71
N LEU A 147 21.48 21.16 -19.39
CA LEU A 147 20.25 21.39 -18.63
C LEU A 147 19.83 22.86 -18.63
N ARG A 148 20.80 23.79 -18.56
CA ARG A 148 20.55 25.22 -18.66
C ARG A 148 19.98 25.61 -20.02
N GLU A 149 20.51 25.04 -21.11
CA GLU A 149 19.98 25.26 -22.47
C GLU A 149 18.60 24.61 -22.65
N ALA A 150 18.35 23.47 -22.01
CA ALA A 150 17.10 22.73 -22.17
C ALA A 150 15.93 23.30 -21.34
N ALA A 151 16.17 24.17 -20.36
CA ALA A 151 15.12 24.66 -19.46
C ALA A 151 13.83 25.17 -20.14
N PRO A 152 13.88 25.94 -21.24
CA PRO A 152 12.67 26.39 -21.94
C PRO A 152 11.87 25.25 -22.60
N MET A 153 12.50 24.11 -22.89
CA MET A 153 11.85 22.96 -23.53
C MET A 153 10.93 22.19 -22.59
N PHE A 154 11.05 22.42 -21.27
CA PHE A 154 10.23 21.79 -20.24
C PHE A 154 9.00 22.62 -19.85
N GLU A 155 8.86 23.83 -20.38
CA GLU A 155 7.72 24.70 -20.10
C GLU A 155 6.45 24.14 -20.76
N GLY A 156 5.41 23.89 -19.96
CA GLY A 156 4.13 23.34 -20.41
C GLY A 156 4.17 21.85 -20.75
N VAL A 157 5.23 21.13 -20.38
CA VAL A 157 5.31 19.68 -20.64
C VAL A 157 4.27 18.91 -19.82
N ARG A 158 3.61 17.96 -20.48
CA ARG A 158 2.54 17.13 -19.91
C ARG A 158 3.10 16.11 -18.91
N VAL A 159 2.37 15.91 -17.82
CA VAL A 159 2.72 14.96 -16.77
C VAL A 159 1.76 13.78 -16.74
N PHE A 160 2.29 12.56 -16.86
CA PHE A 160 1.49 11.33 -16.84
C PHE A 160 1.79 10.47 -15.61
N ALA A 161 0.78 9.83 -15.03
CA ALA A 161 0.98 8.78 -14.02
C ALA A 161 1.12 7.42 -14.73
N LYS A 162 2.26 6.73 -14.57
CA LYS A 162 2.54 5.46 -15.25
C LYS A 162 3.10 4.42 -14.30
N SER A 163 2.93 3.15 -14.68
CA SER A 163 3.71 2.05 -14.09
C SER A 163 5.14 2.08 -14.63
N ASP A 164 6.09 1.58 -13.83
CA ASP A 164 7.50 1.52 -14.23
C ASP A 164 7.69 0.68 -15.52
N ALA A 165 6.91 -0.40 -15.67
CA ALA A 165 6.91 -1.24 -16.87
C ALA A 165 6.42 -0.50 -18.14
N ASP A 166 5.36 0.31 -18.02
CA ASP A 166 4.84 1.09 -19.15
C ASP A 166 5.77 2.24 -19.54
N HIS A 167 6.43 2.84 -18.55
CA HIS A 167 7.45 3.86 -18.76
C HIS A 167 8.66 3.28 -19.52
N LEU A 168 9.19 2.12 -19.09
CA LEU A 168 10.28 1.41 -19.78
C LEU A 168 9.90 1.01 -21.21
N ALA A 169 8.66 0.60 -21.45
CA ALA A 169 8.16 0.25 -22.77
C ALA A 169 7.85 1.47 -23.67
N GLY A 170 7.91 2.70 -23.16
CA GLY A 170 7.51 3.92 -23.87
C GLY A 170 6.02 3.98 -24.24
N LYS A 171 5.18 3.23 -23.52
CA LYS A 171 3.72 3.17 -23.70
C LYS A 171 3.03 4.07 -22.67
N GLY A 172 1.69 4.02 -22.60
CA GLY A 172 0.92 4.70 -21.55
C GLY A 172 0.71 6.21 -21.72
N LYS A 173 0.84 6.76 -22.94
CA LYS A 173 0.44 8.15 -23.24
C LYS A 173 -1.07 8.21 -23.52
N ASP A 174 -1.89 8.02 -22.48
CA ASP A 174 -3.36 8.12 -22.52
C ASP A 174 -3.82 9.41 -21.82
N VAL A 175 -4.88 10.04 -22.33
CA VAL A 175 -5.56 11.19 -21.71
C VAL A 175 -6.03 10.86 -20.29
N ARG A 176 -6.42 9.61 -20.02
CA ARG A 176 -6.82 9.16 -18.67
C ARG A 176 -5.69 9.19 -17.65
N SER A 177 -4.45 9.08 -18.11
CA SER A 177 -3.25 9.07 -17.26
C SER A 177 -2.63 10.46 -17.12
N LEU A 178 -3.20 11.49 -17.77
CA LEU A 178 -2.69 12.85 -17.74
C LEU A 178 -3.12 13.55 -16.44
N ILE A 179 -2.16 13.84 -15.57
CA ILE A 179 -2.42 14.40 -14.24
C ILE A 179 -2.13 15.91 -14.15
N GLY A 180 -1.37 16.49 -15.08
CA GLY A 180 -1.04 17.91 -15.05
C GLY A 180 0.02 18.35 -16.03
N GLY A 181 0.63 19.50 -15.77
CA GLY A 181 1.72 20.07 -16.55
C GLY A 181 2.76 20.78 -15.67
N ILE A 182 3.98 20.93 -16.19
CA ILE A 182 5.06 21.64 -15.52
C ILE A 182 5.19 23.06 -16.06
N TYR A 183 5.37 24.03 -15.16
CA TYR A 183 5.47 25.45 -15.48
C TYR A 183 6.55 26.17 -14.67
N GLY A 184 7.02 27.32 -15.15
CA GLY A 184 8.02 28.13 -14.45
C GLY A 184 9.37 27.43 -14.33
N VAL A 185 9.76 26.71 -15.39
CA VAL A 185 10.98 25.89 -15.37
C VAL A 185 12.22 26.76 -15.41
N ARG A 186 13.17 26.49 -14.50
CA ARG A 186 14.46 27.17 -14.45
C ARG A 186 15.56 26.25 -13.96
N PHE A 187 16.78 26.54 -14.37
CA PHE A 187 17.97 25.88 -13.87
C PHE A 187 18.46 26.57 -12.60
N VAL A 188 18.77 25.79 -11.58
CA VAL A 188 19.37 26.25 -10.32
C VAL A 188 20.79 25.71 -10.25
N GLU A 189 21.76 26.62 -10.14
CA GLU A 189 23.18 26.28 -10.05
C GLU A 189 23.50 25.48 -8.79
N GLY A 190 24.36 24.46 -8.94
CA GLY A 190 24.85 23.65 -7.84
C GLY A 190 26.03 24.31 -7.11
N LYS A 191 26.43 23.74 -5.97
CA LYS A 191 27.60 24.23 -5.21
C LYS A 191 28.92 23.95 -5.93
N THR A 192 28.96 22.94 -6.79
CA THR A 192 30.11 22.54 -7.62
C THR A 192 29.66 22.33 -9.08
N PRO A 193 30.58 22.37 -10.06
CA PRO A 193 30.23 22.08 -11.45
C PRO A 193 29.51 20.73 -11.61
N ASP A 194 28.51 20.68 -12.48
CA ASP A 194 27.69 19.51 -12.78
C ASP A 194 26.94 18.96 -11.55
N THR A 195 26.53 19.84 -10.63
CA THR A 195 25.67 19.50 -9.47
C THR A 195 24.42 20.37 -9.37
N GLY A 196 24.11 21.14 -10.41
CA GLY A 196 22.87 21.90 -10.47
C GLY A 196 21.63 21.04 -10.64
N ALA A 197 20.46 21.68 -10.70
CA ALA A 197 19.18 21.01 -10.87
C ALA A 197 18.22 21.83 -11.72
N LEU A 198 17.48 21.13 -12.58
CA LEU A 198 16.36 21.71 -13.31
C LEU A 198 15.09 21.58 -12.44
N VAL A 199 14.48 22.71 -12.10
CA VAL A 199 13.30 22.77 -11.22
C VAL A 199 12.14 23.46 -11.92
N GLY A 200 10.92 23.07 -11.58
CA GLY A 200 9.69 23.68 -12.08
C GLY A 200 8.56 23.56 -11.07
N ALA A 201 7.38 24.08 -11.40
CA ALA A 201 6.16 23.95 -10.62
C ALA A 201 5.19 23.01 -11.34
N PHE A 202 4.78 21.94 -10.66
CA PHE A 202 3.71 21.07 -11.11
C PHE A 202 2.36 21.73 -10.86
N LYS A 203 1.53 21.82 -11.91
CA LYS A 203 0.14 22.23 -11.84
C LYS A 203 -0.75 21.06 -12.22
N ALA A 204 -1.57 20.61 -11.27
CA ALA A 204 -2.54 19.56 -11.48
C ALA A 204 -3.65 20.01 -12.45
N LEU A 205 -4.14 19.09 -13.27
CA LEU A 205 -5.33 19.32 -14.10
C LEU A 205 -6.61 19.25 -13.25
N ASP A 206 -6.65 18.27 -12.34
CA ASP A 206 -7.70 18.10 -11.32
C ASP A 206 -7.03 17.93 -9.94
N PRO A 207 -7.20 18.89 -9.01
CA PRO A 207 -6.66 18.78 -7.65
C PRO A 207 -7.25 17.62 -6.83
N THR A 208 -8.39 17.08 -7.25
CA THR A 208 -9.11 15.99 -6.58
C THR A 208 -8.76 14.61 -7.13
N ASP A 209 -7.91 14.53 -8.16
CA ASP A 209 -7.43 13.26 -8.70
C ASP A 209 -6.68 12.46 -7.62
N ALA A 210 -6.96 11.16 -7.52
CA ALA A 210 -6.41 10.30 -6.48
C ALA A 210 -4.87 10.26 -6.48
N VAL A 211 -4.22 10.39 -7.65
CA VAL A 211 -2.76 10.43 -7.79
C VAL A 211 -2.22 11.79 -7.34
N VAL A 212 -2.90 12.88 -7.69
CA VAL A 212 -2.52 14.25 -7.26
C VAL A 212 -2.68 14.41 -5.74
N ILE A 213 -3.74 13.86 -5.15
CA ILE A 213 -3.94 13.83 -3.70
C ILE A 213 -2.81 13.04 -3.02
N LYS A 214 -2.48 11.84 -3.53
CA LYS A 214 -1.35 11.04 -3.01
C LYS A 214 -0.04 11.82 -3.05
N MET A 215 0.24 12.51 -4.14
CA MET A 215 1.45 13.33 -4.28
C MET A 215 1.46 14.52 -3.30
N THR A 216 0.33 15.22 -3.17
CA THR A 216 0.19 16.35 -2.24
C THR A 216 0.33 15.90 -0.78
N GLU A 217 -0.31 14.79 -0.40
CA GLU A 217 -0.21 14.22 0.94
C GLU A 217 1.17 13.65 1.24
N ALA A 218 1.86 13.06 0.24
CA ALA A 218 3.24 12.60 0.40
C ALA A 218 4.17 13.77 0.73
N VAL A 219 3.98 14.94 0.11
CA VAL A 219 4.74 16.16 0.43
C VAL A 219 4.38 16.68 1.82
N LYS A 220 3.10 16.80 2.17
CA LYS A 220 2.65 17.28 3.48
C LYS A 220 3.16 16.44 4.65
N ARG A 221 3.32 15.14 4.42
CA ARG A 221 3.74 14.17 5.45
C ARG A 221 5.25 13.89 5.45
N GLY A 222 6.04 14.57 4.63
CA GLY A 222 7.48 14.35 4.55
C GLY A 222 7.89 13.01 3.89
N MET A 223 6.96 12.37 3.16
CA MET A 223 7.14 11.07 2.49
C MET A 223 7.42 11.21 0.98
N GLN A 224 7.94 12.36 0.55
CA GLN A 224 8.21 12.64 -0.86
C GLN A 224 9.27 11.74 -1.53
N GLY A 225 9.94 10.85 -0.78
CA GLY A 225 10.87 9.85 -1.32
C GLY A 225 10.19 8.61 -1.93
N LEU A 226 8.87 8.45 -1.75
CA LEU A 226 8.10 7.32 -2.30
C LEU A 226 7.66 7.51 -3.75
N LEU A 227 7.86 8.71 -4.29
CA LEU A 227 7.44 9.10 -5.63
C LEU A 227 8.63 9.68 -6.38
N GLY A 228 8.66 9.47 -7.69
CA GLY A 228 9.71 9.93 -8.57
C GLY A 228 9.16 10.56 -9.84
N LEU A 229 9.91 11.52 -10.38
CA LEU A 229 9.70 12.00 -11.74
C LEU A 229 10.76 11.41 -12.65
N SER A 230 10.35 10.96 -13.82
CA SER A 230 11.21 10.58 -14.93
C SER A 230 10.83 11.39 -16.17
N ILE A 231 11.77 11.67 -17.07
CA ILE A 231 11.47 12.41 -18.31
C ILE A 231 11.56 11.48 -19.54
N ASP A 232 10.76 11.72 -20.55
CA ASP A 232 10.91 11.07 -21.86
C ASP A 232 11.38 12.14 -22.84
N ALA A 233 12.63 12.06 -23.30
CA ALA A 233 13.23 13.09 -24.13
C ALA A 233 14.23 12.52 -25.15
N ASP A 234 14.33 13.23 -26.28
CA ASP A 234 15.33 13.02 -27.30
C ASP A 234 16.50 13.98 -27.07
N ALA A 235 17.72 13.45 -27.07
CA ALA A 235 18.92 14.27 -26.95
C ALA A 235 20.07 13.71 -27.79
N ARG A 236 20.94 14.60 -28.26
CA ARG A 236 22.22 14.22 -28.87
C ARG A 236 23.18 13.80 -27.78
N THR A 237 23.71 12.58 -27.90
CA THR A 237 24.67 12.04 -26.93
C THR A 237 26.06 11.89 -27.49
N LYS A 238 27.09 12.03 -26.65
CA LYS A 238 28.45 11.59 -26.96
C LYS A 238 28.94 10.59 -25.90
N PRO A 239 29.80 9.63 -26.25
CA PRO A 239 30.40 8.75 -25.26
C PRO A 239 31.40 9.54 -24.40
N ARG A 240 31.28 9.43 -23.08
CA ARG A 240 32.22 10.00 -22.09
C ARG A 240 32.82 8.87 -21.27
N LYS A 241 34.14 8.78 -21.22
CA LYS A 241 34.82 7.88 -20.28
C LYS A 241 34.90 8.56 -18.91
N SER A 242 34.40 7.89 -17.88
CA SER A 242 34.49 8.33 -16.50
C SER A 242 35.06 7.18 -15.66
N GLY A 243 36.38 7.16 -15.47
CA GLY A 243 37.08 6.02 -14.88
C GLY A 243 37.09 4.80 -15.80
N THR A 244 36.69 3.64 -15.29
CA THR A 244 36.58 2.35 -16.01
C THR A 244 35.29 2.20 -16.82
N GLU A 245 34.31 3.10 -16.65
CA GLU A 245 32.99 3.01 -17.28
C GLU A 245 32.84 4.02 -18.43
N THR A 246 32.10 3.61 -19.47
CA THR A 246 31.71 4.49 -20.58
C THR A 246 30.27 4.94 -20.35
N LEU A 247 30.08 6.24 -20.10
CA LEU A 247 28.79 6.89 -19.90
C LEU A 247 28.33 7.56 -21.21
N ARG A 248 27.01 7.80 -21.34
CA ARG A 248 26.45 8.62 -22.43
C ARG A 248 26.20 10.03 -21.93
N GLU A 249 26.98 11.00 -22.38
CA GLU A 249 26.82 12.42 -22.02
C GLU A 249 25.81 13.09 -22.95
N ALA A 250 24.76 13.71 -22.38
CA ALA A 250 23.79 14.49 -23.13
C ALA A 250 24.40 15.86 -23.50
N VAL A 251 24.64 16.06 -24.79
CA VAL A 251 25.23 17.30 -25.32
C VAL A 251 24.16 18.37 -25.51
N LYS A 252 23.00 17.98 -26.07
CA LYS A 252 21.89 18.89 -26.34
C LYS A 252 20.57 18.12 -26.42
N PHE A 253 19.56 18.58 -25.70
CA PHE A 253 18.19 18.09 -25.84
C PHE A 253 17.58 18.64 -27.14
N THR A 254 16.93 17.78 -27.92
CA THR A 254 16.25 18.16 -29.16
C THR A 254 14.74 18.25 -28.96
N LYS A 255 14.16 17.37 -28.12
CA LYS A 255 12.73 17.35 -27.84
C LYS A 255 12.43 16.70 -26.49
N VAL A 256 11.48 17.26 -25.75
CA VAL A 256 10.93 16.67 -24.53
C VAL A 256 9.49 16.23 -24.81
N HIS A 257 9.19 14.95 -24.56
CA HIS A 257 7.88 14.37 -24.87
C HIS A 257 6.94 14.38 -23.67
N SER A 258 7.42 13.97 -22.49
CA SER A 258 6.64 13.99 -21.25
C SER A 258 7.52 13.95 -20.00
N VAL A 259 6.90 14.26 -18.86
CA VAL A 259 7.44 13.96 -17.53
C VAL A 259 6.49 12.96 -16.88
N ASP A 260 6.97 11.79 -16.48
CA ASP A 260 6.15 10.71 -15.96
C ASP A 260 6.37 10.57 -14.44
N LEU A 261 5.29 10.40 -13.68
CA LEU A 261 5.30 10.08 -12.26
C LEU A 261 5.40 8.56 -12.09
N ILE A 262 6.47 8.10 -11.44
CA ILE A 262 6.84 6.69 -11.25
C ILE A 262 7.25 6.40 -9.81
N VAL A 263 7.46 5.12 -9.45
CA VAL A 263 7.80 4.71 -8.08
C VAL A 263 9.32 4.69 -7.87
N GLU A 264 10.09 4.15 -8.82
CA GLU A 264 11.56 4.04 -8.73
C GLU A 264 12.27 4.96 -9.74
N PRO A 265 12.50 6.25 -9.42
CA PRO A 265 13.21 7.16 -10.32
C PRO A 265 14.73 6.90 -10.33
N GLY A 266 15.31 6.78 -11.52
CA GLY A 266 16.76 6.70 -11.73
C GLY A 266 17.51 7.98 -11.39
N ALA A 267 17.84 8.21 -10.12
CA ALA A 267 18.62 9.31 -9.53
C ALA A 267 17.91 10.69 -9.47
N GLY A 268 17.49 11.09 -8.27
CA GLY A 268 17.17 12.48 -7.91
C GLY A 268 15.94 13.11 -8.59
N GLY A 269 15.17 12.31 -9.33
CA GLY A 269 14.23 12.75 -10.37
C GLY A 269 14.82 12.42 -11.75
N GLY A 270 15.06 11.15 -12.03
CA GLY A 270 15.88 10.76 -13.18
C GLY A 270 15.46 9.43 -13.79
N LEU A 271 16.12 9.08 -14.87
CA LEU A 271 15.43 8.81 -16.12
C LEU A 271 15.93 7.55 -16.82
N ASP A 272 15.01 6.66 -17.22
CA ASP A 272 15.34 5.34 -17.80
C ASP A 272 15.49 5.32 -19.33
N ARG A 273 14.96 6.31 -20.06
CA ARG A 273 14.97 6.34 -21.53
C ARG A 273 15.38 7.67 -22.15
N LEU A 274 16.64 7.78 -22.54
CA LEU A 274 17.14 8.84 -23.42
C LEU A 274 17.30 8.26 -24.84
N THR A 275 16.39 8.66 -25.72
CA THR A 275 16.35 8.18 -27.11
C THR A 275 17.26 9.06 -27.96
N GLU A 276 18.14 8.46 -28.74
CA GLU A 276 18.98 9.23 -29.67
C GLU A 276 18.08 9.80 -30.76
N ALA A 277 17.99 11.12 -30.84
CA ALA A 277 17.21 11.77 -31.90
C ALA A 277 17.78 11.31 -33.26
N ALA A 278 16.96 10.59 -34.04
CA ALA A 278 17.24 10.45 -35.46
C ALA A 278 17.40 11.85 -36.02
N ALA A 279 18.52 12.11 -36.70
CA ALA A 279 18.73 13.38 -37.37
C ALA A 279 17.50 13.66 -38.24
N ASP A 280 16.82 14.78 -37.99
CA ASP A 280 15.94 15.38 -38.99
C ASP A 280 16.72 15.37 -40.29
N GLN A 281 16.18 14.71 -41.33
CA GLN A 281 16.73 14.74 -42.66
C GLN A 281 16.96 16.22 -43.03
N PRO A 282 18.22 16.66 -43.10
CA PRO A 282 18.52 17.93 -43.72
C PRO A 282 18.48 17.63 -45.21
N THR A 283 17.61 18.35 -45.92
CA THR A 283 17.96 18.83 -47.25
C THR A 283 19.41 19.27 -47.21
N THR A 284 20.20 18.68 -48.09
CA THR A 284 21.63 18.88 -48.26
C THR A 284 22.01 20.37 -48.26
N PRO A 285 23.04 20.73 -47.50
CA PRO A 285 24.13 21.49 -48.12
C PRO A 285 25.50 20.89 -47.81
N GLU A 286 26.37 21.04 -48.80
CA GLU A 286 27.74 20.56 -48.92
C GLU A 286 28.64 20.86 -47.70
N GLY A 287 29.57 19.94 -47.43
CA GLY A 287 30.59 20.11 -46.40
C GLY A 287 31.52 18.90 -46.21
N ASN A 288 32.17 18.45 -47.29
CA ASN A 288 33.39 17.63 -47.37
C ASN A 288 33.86 16.81 -46.13
N ALA A 289 33.38 15.57 -46.03
CA ALA A 289 34.17 14.46 -45.53
C ALA A 289 33.76 13.18 -46.27
N MET A 290 34.72 12.53 -46.95
CA MET A 290 34.46 11.36 -47.79
C MET A 290 33.99 10.16 -46.93
N PRO A 291 32.89 9.47 -47.28
CA PRO A 291 32.38 8.34 -46.50
C PRO A 291 33.39 7.20 -46.39
N LEU A 292 33.52 6.61 -45.19
CA LEU A 292 34.51 5.58 -44.86
C LEU A 292 34.46 4.33 -45.78
N TRP A 293 33.29 4.03 -46.34
CA TRP A 293 33.12 2.90 -47.27
C TRP A 293 33.73 3.17 -48.65
N LYS A 294 33.63 4.41 -49.17
CA LYS A 294 34.30 4.80 -50.43
C LYS A 294 35.81 4.75 -50.31
N GLN A 295 36.35 5.18 -49.17
CA GLN A 295 37.79 5.08 -48.88
C GLN A 295 38.25 3.61 -48.90
N ARG A 296 37.49 2.69 -48.30
CA ARG A 296 37.81 1.26 -48.30
C ARG A 296 37.73 0.61 -49.68
N LEU A 297 36.75 0.98 -50.52
CA LEU A 297 36.67 0.47 -51.90
C LEU A 297 37.85 0.96 -52.75
N LEU A 298 38.20 2.24 -52.64
CA LEU A 298 39.36 2.82 -53.33
C LEU A 298 40.67 2.15 -52.90
N GLU A 299 40.85 1.87 -51.60
CA GLU A 299 41.99 1.10 -51.09
C GLU A 299 42.01 -0.34 -51.61
N ALA A 300 40.86 -1.01 -51.68
CA ALA A 300 40.76 -2.38 -52.20
C ALA A 300 41.10 -2.45 -53.71
N ILE A 301 40.67 -1.46 -54.50
CA ILE A 301 41.02 -1.34 -55.92
C ILE A 301 42.52 -1.04 -56.07
N LYS A 302 43.08 -0.11 -55.28
CA LYS A 302 44.52 0.21 -55.27
C LYS A 302 45.40 -0.99 -54.94
N ALA A 303 44.94 -1.85 -54.02
CA ALA A 303 45.68 -3.05 -53.60
C ALA A 303 45.69 -4.15 -54.68
N LYS A 304 44.68 -4.19 -55.56
CA LYS A 304 44.52 -5.22 -56.60
C LYS A 304 45.02 -4.81 -57.98
N ASP A 305 44.82 -3.56 -58.39
CA ASP A 305 45.28 -3.01 -59.67
C ASP A 305 45.71 -1.52 -59.52
N PRO A 306 47.00 -1.28 -59.20
CA PRO A 306 47.52 0.07 -58.95
C PRO A 306 47.49 0.99 -60.19
N ALA A 307 47.51 0.42 -61.40
CA ALA A 307 47.54 1.18 -62.64
C ALA A 307 46.16 1.77 -62.97
N LYS A 308 45.09 1.01 -62.76
CA LYS A 308 43.71 1.52 -62.89
C LYS A 308 43.32 2.50 -61.79
N PHE A 309 43.86 2.33 -60.59
CA PHE A 309 43.66 3.31 -59.51
C PHE A 309 44.22 4.69 -59.86
N ALA A 310 45.37 4.76 -60.54
CA ALA A 310 46.00 6.04 -60.93
C ALA A 310 45.18 6.85 -61.96
N THR A 311 44.24 6.21 -62.67
CA THR A 311 43.36 6.86 -63.63
C THR A 311 42.04 7.38 -63.04
N ILE A 312 41.78 7.14 -61.74
CA ILE A 312 40.54 7.52 -61.07
C ILE A 312 40.73 8.83 -60.28
N ASP A 313 39.89 9.84 -60.53
CA ASP A 313 39.80 11.02 -59.68
C ASP A 313 38.88 10.71 -58.48
N ALA A 314 39.51 10.38 -57.34
CA ALA A 314 38.81 9.98 -56.12
C ALA A 314 37.76 11.01 -55.67
N ALA A 315 37.97 12.30 -55.92
CA ALA A 315 37.05 13.34 -55.46
C ALA A 315 35.79 13.47 -56.34
N LYS A 316 35.77 12.89 -57.55
CA LYS A 316 34.70 13.09 -58.54
C LYS A 316 34.02 11.82 -59.01
N ILE A 317 34.56 10.63 -58.71
CA ILE A 317 33.94 9.37 -59.10
C ILE A 317 32.59 9.17 -58.39
N GLY A 318 31.56 8.87 -59.18
CA GLY A 318 30.22 8.57 -58.68
C GLY A 318 30.17 7.25 -57.91
N ASP A 319 29.24 7.15 -56.96
CA ASP A 319 29.10 6.00 -56.04
C ASP A 319 28.90 4.68 -56.80
N ASP A 320 28.00 4.66 -57.78
CA ASP A 320 27.70 3.47 -58.57
C ASP A 320 28.84 3.08 -59.52
N GLU A 321 29.58 4.06 -60.04
CA GLU A 321 30.73 3.84 -60.91
C GLU A 321 31.90 3.23 -60.13
N LEU A 322 32.12 3.68 -58.88
CA LEU A 322 33.12 3.13 -57.98
C LEU A 322 32.79 1.70 -57.54
N VAL A 323 31.52 1.40 -57.28
CA VAL A 323 31.06 0.05 -56.92
C VAL A 323 31.18 -0.89 -58.11
N ASN A 324 30.75 -0.49 -59.31
CA ASN A 324 30.89 -1.30 -60.53
C ASN A 324 32.36 -1.55 -60.88
N LEU A 325 33.25 -0.58 -60.67
CA LEU A 325 34.67 -0.74 -60.91
C LEU A 325 35.34 -1.62 -59.85
N HIS A 326 34.87 -1.54 -58.60
CA HIS A 326 35.28 -2.49 -57.55
C HIS A 326 34.78 -3.91 -57.86
N GLU A 327 33.55 -4.10 -58.31
CA GLU A 327 33.02 -5.40 -58.74
C GLU A 327 33.75 -5.92 -59.98
N ALA A 328 34.09 -5.08 -60.96
CA ALA A 328 34.89 -5.51 -62.13
C ALA A 328 36.33 -5.92 -61.78
N VAL A 329 36.89 -5.38 -60.69
CA VAL A 329 38.25 -5.68 -60.21
C VAL A 329 38.24 -6.82 -59.17
N CYS A 330 37.13 -7.02 -58.44
CA CYS A 330 37.05 -7.92 -57.28
C CYS A 330 35.97 -9.02 -57.35
N ALA A 331 35.07 -9.05 -58.35
CA ALA A 331 34.12 -10.14 -58.52
C ALA A 331 34.72 -11.29 -59.37
N PRO A 332 34.49 -12.56 -59.00
CA PRO A 332 34.93 -13.72 -59.77
C PRO A 332 33.95 -14.02 -60.93
N PHE A 333 34.46 -14.10 -62.16
CA PHE A 333 33.75 -14.64 -63.33
C PHE A 333 34.09 -16.13 -63.46
N ASP A 334 33.14 -17.03 -63.21
CA ASP A 334 33.19 -18.48 -63.51
C ASP A 334 33.02 -18.70 -65.04
N PRO A 335 33.56 -19.77 -65.70
CA PRO A 335 33.50 -21.17 -65.25
C PRO A 335 34.73 -22.10 -65.57
N ALA A 336 34.89 -23.16 -64.76
CA ALA A 336 35.47 -24.52 -64.99
C ALA A 336 36.57 -24.76 -66.08
N PRO A 337 37.62 -25.60 -65.85
CA PRO A 337 37.51 -26.94 -65.24
C PRO A 337 38.59 -27.30 -64.19
N PRO A 338 38.37 -28.31 -63.33
CA PRO A 338 39.36 -28.72 -62.35
C PRO A 338 40.31 -29.80 -62.91
N GLY A 339 41.59 -29.48 -62.96
CA GLY A 339 42.69 -30.44 -62.98
C GLY A 339 43.72 -30.05 -61.92
N THR A 340 43.78 -30.84 -60.83
CA THR A 340 44.96 -31.20 -60.03
C THR A 340 46.00 -30.10 -59.71
N GLN A 341 46.42 -29.80 -58.48
CA GLN A 341 46.84 -30.74 -57.42
C GLN A 341 47.22 -29.96 -56.12
N ARG A 342 46.63 -30.41 -54.99
CA ARG A 342 47.15 -30.61 -53.60
C ARG A 342 48.25 -29.72 -52.97
N VAL A 343 47.99 -29.31 -51.71
CA VAL A 343 48.75 -29.68 -50.47
C VAL A 343 47.92 -29.36 -49.19
N THR A 344 47.40 -30.36 -48.44
CA THR A 344 47.84 -30.95 -47.11
C THR A 344 47.57 -30.06 -45.89
N GLU A 345 46.99 -30.42 -44.73
CA GLU A 345 46.49 -31.61 -43.99
C GLU A 345 45.54 -31.04 -42.88
N ALA A 346 44.48 -31.70 -42.38
CA ALA A 346 44.53 -32.69 -41.29
C ALA A 346 43.18 -33.44 -41.14
N GLN A 347 43.26 -34.64 -40.57
CA GLN A 347 42.31 -35.76 -40.58
C GLN A 347 40.95 -35.53 -39.88
N GLY A 348 39.91 -36.05 -40.52
CA GLY A 348 38.57 -36.36 -39.99
C GLY A 348 37.57 -36.56 -41.14
N ASP A 349 37.00 -37.75 -41.30
CA ASP A 349 36.16 -38.24 -42.42
C ASP A 349 35.41 -37.16 -43.24
N ASN A 350 35.92 -36.85 -44.44
CA ASN A 350 35.35 -35.89 -45.38
C ASN A 350 34.65 -36.58 -46.55
N THR A 351 33.46 -37.13 -46.32
CA THR A 351 32.48 -37.32 -47.39
C THR A 351 31.96 -35.92 -47.79
N PRO A 352 31.93 -35.54 -49.08
CA PRO A 352 31.39 -34.24 -49.48
C PRO A 352 29.92 -34.16 -49.08
N VAL A 353 29.58 -33.21 -48.19
CA VAL A 353 28.19 -32.94 -47.78
C VAL A 353 27.39 -32.58 -49.02
N THR A 354 26.42 -33.42 -49.39
CA THR A 354 25.59 -33.17 -50.57
C THR A 354 24.55 -32.07 -50.28
N ARG A 355 23.96 -31.48 -51.32
CA ARG A 355 22.87 -30.50 -51.15
C ARG A 355 21.67 -31.09 -50.39
N ALA A 356 21.46 -32.41 -50.48
CA ALA A 356 20.45 -33.12 -49.72
C ALA A 356 20.81 -33.23 -48.22
N ASP A 357 22.09 -33.42 -47.89
CA ASP A 357 22.56 -33.47 -46.49
C ASP A 357 22.42 -32.12 -45.79
N LEU A 358 22.71 -31.01 -46.50
CA LEU A 358 22.46 -29.67 -45.98
C LEU A 358 20.97 -29.42 -45.70
N GLN A 359 20.09 -29.91 -46.58
CA GLN A 359 18.64 -29.79 -46.38
C GLN A 359 18.17 -30.57 -45.14
N VAL A 360 18.69 -31.78 -44.92
CA VAL A 360 18.37 -32.57 -43.71
C VAL A 360 18.88 -31.88 -42.44
N ILE A 361 20.08 -31.28 -42.46
CA ILE A 361 20.64 -30.54 -41.32
C ILE A 361 19.76 -29.33 -40.96
N THR A 362 19.34 -28.54 -41.96
CA THR A 362 18.47 -27.37 -41.71
C THR A 362 17.09 -27.76 -41.17
N LEU A 363 16.49 -28.83 -41.70
CA LEU A 363 15.22 -29.36 -41.20
C LEU A 363 15.34 -29.90 -39.76
N ARG A 364 16.46 -30.54 -39.43
CA ARG A 364 16.73 -31.03 -38.07
C ARG A 364 16.87 -29.89 -37.07
N GLN A 365 17.58 -28.82 -37.43
CA GLN A 365 17.68 -27.62 -36.59
C GLN A 365 16.30 -26.96 -36.35
N ALA A 366 15.47 -26.87 -37.39
CA ALA A 366 14.10 -26.37 -37.26
C ALA A 366 13.23 -27.27 -36.36
N ALA A 367 13.39 -28.59 -36.46
CA ALA A 367 12.71 -29.56 -35.60
C ALA A 367 13.13 -29.40 -34.12
N HIS A 368 14.43 -29.21 -33.84
CA HIS A 368 14.94 -29.01 -32.48
C HIS A 368 14.40 -27.73 -31.86
N ALA A 369 14.35 -26.63 -32.62
CA ALA A 369 13.76 -25.38 -32.17
C ALA A 369 12.27 -25.54 -31.79
N ARG A 370 11.52 -26.33 -32.57
CA ARG A 370 10.11 -26.59 -32.32
C ARG A 370 9.87 -27.48 -31.10
N ILE A 371 10.69 -28.51 -30.89
CA ILE A 371 10.64 -29.35 -29.68
C ILE A 371 11.01 -28.53 -28.44
N ALA A 372 12.02 -27.66 -28.55
CA ALA A 372 12.41 -26.76 -27.46
C ALA A 372 11.26 -25.82 -27.05
N ALA A 373 10.51 -25.30 -28.03
CA ALA A 373 9.34 -24.44 -27.83
C ALA A 373 8.09 -25.17 -27.30
N ALA A 374 8.03 -26.51 -27.38
CA ALA A 374 6.88 -27.27 -26.89
C ALA A 374 6.79 -27.26 -25.35
N ARG A 375 5.56 -27.28 -24.81
CA ARG A 375 5.29 -27.36 -23.36
C ARG A 375 5.36 -28.80 -22.82
N LEU A 376 6.40 -29.54 -23.19
CA LEU A 376 6.67 -30.89 -22.71
C LEU A 376 7.73 -30.87 -21.58
N PRO A 377 7.73 -31.85 -20.64
CA PRO A 377 8.80 -32.03 -19.67
C PRO A 377 10.17 -32.23 -20.33
N GLN A 378 11.24 -31.82 -19.64
CA GLN A 378 12.61 -31.83 -20.18
C GLN A 378 13.07 -33.22 -20.65
N ALA A 379 12.78 -34.28 -19.88
CA ALA A 379 13.12 -35.67 -20.25
C ALA A 379 12.42 -36.12 -21.55
N ALA A 380 11.20 -35.65 -21.81
CA ALA A 380 10.48 -35.96 -23.04
C ALA A 380 11.04 -35.18 -24.24
N LYS A 381 11.49 -33.94 -24.03
CA LYS A 381 12.19 -33.15 -25.06
C LYS A 381 13.51 -33.81 -25.47
N GLU A 382 14.30 -34.27 -24.51
CA GLU A 382 15.57 -34.96 -24.77
C GLU A 382 15.36 -36.26 -25.54
N ARG A 383 14.33 -37.03 -25.17
CA ARG A 383 13.94 -38.25 -25.89
C ARG A 383 13.50 -37.96 -27.33
N LEU A 384 12.68 -36.94 -27.55
CA LEU A 384 12.24 -36.52 -28.88
C LEU A 384 13.40 -36.00 -29.73
N GLN A 385 14.32 -35.22 -29.13
CA GLN A 385 15.51 -34.73 -29.83
C GLN A 385 16.41 -35.89 -30.27
N ALA A 386 16.70 -36.85 -29.38
CA ALA A 386 17.44 -38.05 -29.72
C ALA A 386 16.76 -38.87 -30.85
N GLN A 387 15.42 -38.92 -30.86
CA GLN A 387 14.68 -39.56 -31.94
C GLN A 387 14.82 -38.82 -33.28
N ILE A 388 14.70 -37.49 -33.27
CA ILE A 388 14.88 -36.63 -34.46
C ILE A 388 16.31 -36.69 -35.02
N ASP A 389 17.32 -36.81 -34.15
CA ASP A 389 18.72 -36.95 -34.56
C ASP A 389 18.99 -38.22 -35.38
N THR A 390 18.23 -39.29 -35.16
CA THR A 390 18.35 -40.56 -35.89
C THR A 390 17.64 -40.57 -37.25
N ILE A 391 16.82 -39.57 -37.56
CA ILE A 391 16.05 -39.53 -38.81
C ILE A 391 16.91 -38.96 -39.94
N ALA A 392 17.21 -39.79 -40.93
CA ALA A 392 17.90 -39.39 -42.16
C ALA A 392 16.94 -38.97 -43.30
N ALA A 393 15.66 -39.34 -43.23
CA ALA A 393 14.67 -39.07 -44.26
C ALA A 393 14.04 -37.66 -44.10
N PRO A 394 14.19 -36.74 -45.06
CA PRO A 394 13.68 -35.36 -44.94
C PRO A 394 12.15 -35.28 -44.82
N GLU A 395 11.42 -36.25 -45.38
CA GLU A 395 9.94 -36.33 -45.28
C GLU A 395 9.45 -36.48 -43.84
N ARG A 396 10.26 -37.10 -42.97
CA ARG A 396 9.96 -37.29 -41.54
C ARG A 396 10.44 -36.15 -40.64
N LEU A 397 11.12 -35.15 -41.21
CA LEU A 397 11.58 -33.94 -40.52
C LEU A 397 10.75 -32.70 -40.91
N THR A 398 9.63 -32.91 -41.60
CA THR A 398 8.70 -31.84 -41.95
C THR A 398 7.98 -31.30 -40.72
N GLU A 399 7.49 -30.07 -40.82
CA GLU A 399 6.79 -29.38 -39.74
C GLU A 399 5.59 -30.18 -39.20
N ALA A 400 4.83 -30.82 -40.08
CA ALA A 400 3.69 -31.65 -39.73
C ALA A 400 4.12 -32.94 -39.00
N ALA A 401 5.19 -33.59 -39.44
CA ALA A 401 5.69 -34.83 -38.82
C ALA A 401 6.24 -34.56 -37.40
N VAL A 402 6.97 -33.47 -37.21
CA VAL A 402 7.47 -33.06 -35.89
C VAL A 402 6.31 -32.64 -34.96
N GLY A 403 5.29 -31.97 -35.51
CA GLY A 403 4.07 -31.64 -34.78
C GLY A 403 3.30 -32.87 -34.28
N GLU A 404 3.13 -33.89 -35.12
CA GLU A 404 2.49 -35.15 -34.72
C GLU A 404 3.33 -35.93 -33.70
N ALA A 405 4.67 -35.91 -33.80
CA ALA A 405 5.55 -36.52 -32.80
C ALA A 405 5.41 -35.85 -31.42
N ILE A 406 5.38 -34.50 -31.37
CA ILE A 406 5.15 -33.73 -30.14
C ILE A 406 3.77 -34.05 -29.54
N LYS A 407 2.74 -34.17 -30.38
CA LYS A 407 1.37 -34.49 -29.96
C LYS A 407 1.26 -35.92 -29.42
N ALA A 408 1.91 -36.88 -30.07
CA ALA A 408 1.95 -38.28 -29.62
C ALA A 408 2.65 -38.42 -28.26
N GLU A 409 3.77 -37.73 -28.05
CA GLU A 409 4.48 -37.71 -26.77
C GLU A 409 3.65 -37.04 -25.67
N GLY A 410 2.99 -35.92 -26.00
CA GLY A 410 2.06 -35.25 -25.07
C GLY A 410 0.89 -36.15 -24.66
N ALA A 411 0.31 -36.91 -25.60
CA ALA A 411 -0.76 -37.87 -25.32
C ALA A 411 -0.28 -39.06 -24.47
N TYR A 412 0.97 -39.50 -24.66
CA TYR A 412 1.58 -40.56 -23.85
C TYR A 412 1.76 -40.12 -22.39
N ILE A 413 2.25 -38.90 -22.17
CA ILE A 413 2.43 -38.34 -20.82
C ILE A 413 1.08 -38.09 -20.15
N ALA A 414 0.08 -37.57 -20.88
CA ALA A 414 -1.26 -37.35 -20.34
C ALA A 414 -1.87 -38.63 -19.76
N ARG A 415 -1.68 -39.78 -20.42
CA ARG A 415 -2.12 -41.09 -19.89
C ARG A 415 -1.40 -41.51 -18.61
N MET A 416 -0.12 -41.13 -18.44
CA MET A 416 0.60 -41.37 -17.18
C MET A 416 0.07 -40.49 -16.04
N THR A 417 -0.34 -39.25 -16.33
CA THR A 417 -0.95 -38.35 -15.34
C THR A 417 -2.36 -38.82 -14.94
N GLU A 418 -3.17 -39.25 -15.90
CA GLU A 418 -4.53 -39.79 -15.65
C GLU A 418 -4.52 -41.09 -14.80
N SER A 419 -3.42 -41.85 -14.85
CA SER A 419 -3.28 -43.11 -14.10
C SER A 419 -3.06 -42.91 -12.59
N GLY A 420 -2.76 -41.70 -12.10
CA GLY A 420 -2.63 -41.36 -10.67
C GLY A 420 -1.52 -42.04 -9.88
N ALA A 421 -0.85 -43.08 -10.42
CA ALA A 421 0.26 -43.77 -9.79
C ALA A 421 1.19 -44.39 -10.86
N VAL A 422 2.40 -43.85 -11.00
CA VAL A 422 3.45 -44.49 -11.80
C VAL A 422 4.23 -45.44 -10.91
N ARG A 423 3.96 -46.75 -11.02
CA ARG A 423 4.76 -47.77 -10.33
C ARG A 423 5.99 -48.11 -11.17
N VAL A 424 7.16 -47.73 -10.69
CA VAL A 424 8.45 -48.08 -11.31
C VAL A 424 8.99 -49.33 -10.60
N PRO A 425 9.08 -50.51 -11.24
CA PRO A 425 9.38 -51.78 -10.56
C PRO A 425 10.81 -51.93 -10.02
N LEU A 426 11.71 -50.96 -10.27
CA LEU A 426 13.15 -51.10 -10.01
C LEU A 426 13.64 -50.39 -8.73
N PHE A 427 12.80 -49.57 -8.10
CA PHE A 427 13.10 -48.93 -6.81
C PHE A 427 11.96 -49.27 -5.85
N GLY A 428 12.30 -49.84 -4.68
CA GLY A 428 11.36 -50.47 -3.74
C GLY A 428 10.21 -49.57 -3.29
N ASP A 429 9.14 -50.22 -2.81
CA ASP A 429 7.81 -49.73 -2.35
C ASP A 429 7.68 -48.24 -1.94
N GLY A 430 7.89 -47.34 -2.89
CA GLY A 430 7.58 -45.93 -2.80
C GLY A 430 6.57 -45.58 -3.88
N ALA A 431 5.28 -45.57 -3.54
CA ALA A 431 4.28 -44.95 -4.39
C ALA A 431 4.60 -43.45 -4.44
N ILE A 432 5.14 -42.96 -5.56
CA ILE A 432 5.18 -41.54 -5.85
C ILE A 432 3.73 -41.16 -6.18
N THR A 433 2.97 -40.78 -5.15
CA THR A 433 1.64 -40.21 -5.30
C THR A 433 1.83 -38.84 -5.94
N VAL A 434 1.48 -38.70 -7.21
CA VAL A 434 1.49 -37.41 -7.92
C VAL A 434 0.24 -36.64 -7.48
N GLY A 435 0.29 -36.09 -6.28
CA GLY A 435 -0.72 -35.18 -5.72
C GLY A 435 -0.03 -33.96 -5.12
N ASP A 436 -0.71 -32.81 -5.12
CA ASP A 436 -0.19 -31.60 -4.49
C ASP A 436 -0.14 -31.78 -2.97
N ARG A 437 1.06 -32.08 -2.44
CA ARG A 437 1.31 -32.28 -1.01
C ARG A 437 0.90 -31.07 -0.18
N SER A 438 0.87 -29.86 -0.75
CA SER A 438 0.45 -28.67 -0.01
C SER A 438 -1.02 -28.69 0.36
N LEU A 439 -1.87 -29.27 -0.50
CA LEU A 439 -3.30 -29.42 -0.22
C LEU A 439 -3.57 -30.48 0.83
N THR A 440 -2.87 -31.62 0.77
CA THR A 440 -3.03 -32.68 1.78
C THR A 440 -2.59 -32.24 3.16
N MET A 441 -1.53 -31.43 3.26
CA MET A 441 -1.07 -30.86 4.52
C MET A 441 -2.01 -29.79 5.07
N ARG A 442 -2.60 -28.97 4.19
CA ARG A 442 -3.68 -28.04 4.57
C ARG A 442 -4.90 -28.78 5.11
N GLU A 443 -5.38 -29.82 4.41
CA GLU A 443 -6.49 -30.66 4.86
C GLU A 443 -6.19 -31.36 6.18
N MET A 444 -4.94 -31.80 6.40
CA MET A 444 -4.50 -32.39 7.68
C MET A 444 -4.57 -31.37 8.83
N LEU A 445 -4.10 -30.14 8.62
CA LEU A 445 -4.19 -29.08 9.63
C LEU A 445 -5.65 -28.70 9.92
N ASP A 446 -6.48 -28.55 8.88
CA ASP A 446 -7.90 -28.26 9.05
C ASP A 446 -8.62 -29.41 9.78
N ALA A 447 -8.27 -30.67 9.46
CA ALA A 447 -8.75 -31.85 10.17
C ALA A 447 -8.36 -31.86 11.64
N PHE A 448 -7.16 -31.38 11.99
CA PHE A 448 -6.73 -31.31 13.38
C PHE A 448 -7.60 -30.34 14.19
N TRP A 449 -7.97 -29.21 13.62
CA TRP A 449 -8.73 -28.15 14.28
C TRP A 449 -10.24 -28.36 14.29
N ASP A 450 -10.80 -28.99 13.25
CA ASP A 450 -12.23 -29.18 13.08
C ASP A 450 -12.70 -30.59 13.46
N PRO A 451 -13.46 -30.75 14.57
CA PRO A 451 -14.03 -32.04 14.96
C PRO A 451 -15.01 -32.64 13.94
N ALA A 452 -15.60 -31.82 13.08
CA ALA A 452 -16.54 -32.26 12.05
C ALA A 452 -15.85 -32.75 10.77
N HIS A 453 -14.53 -32.57 10.64
CA HIS A 453 -13.79 -32.97 9.46
C HIS A 453 -13.74 -34.50 9.29
N LYS A 454 -13.85 -34.97 8.04
CA LYS A 454 -13.87 -36.41 7.70
C LYS A 454 -12.66 -37.18 8.26
N ASP A 455 -11.49 -36.53 8.26
CA ASP A 455 -10.21 -37.09 8.72
C ASP A 455 -9.84 -36.68 10.16
N HIS A 456 -10.74 -36.05 10.92
CA HIS A 456 -10.43 -35.63 12.29
C HIS A 456 -9.98 -36.78 13.19
N ARG A 457 -10.53 -37.98 12.96
CA ARG A 457 -10.19 -39.17 13.75
C ARG A 457 -8.76 -39.66 13.52
N SER A 458 -8.20 -39.46 12.33
CA SER A 458 -6.83 -39.87 12.00
C SER A 458 -5.79 -38.84 12.43
N VAL A 459 -6.18 -37.57 12.62
CA VAL A 459 -5.25 -36.49 12.99
C VAL A 459 -5.42 -36.11 14.47
N GLN A 460 -4.80 -36.88 15.36
CA GLN A 460 -4.92 -36.69 16.82
C GLN A 460 -3.76 -35.92 17.46
N SER A 461 -2.57 -35.90 16.84
CA SER A 461 -1.36 -35.29 17.40
C SER A 461 -0.92 -34.08 16.60
N PHE A 462 -0.71 -32.95 17.27
CA PHE A 462 -0.16 -31.76 16.64
C PHE A 462 1.32 -31.95 16.33
N LYS A 463 2.02 -32.66 17.21
CA LYS A 463 3.42 -33.04 16.99
C LYS A 463 3.61 -33.87 15.72
N GLU A 464 2.72 -34.82 15.44
CA GLU A 464 2.78 -35.59 14.18
C GLU A 464 2.53 -34.70 12.97
N CYS A 465 1.59 -33.74 13.05
CA CYS A 465 1.38 -32.75 12.00
C CYS A 465 2.65 -31.92 11.75
N TYR A 466 3.28 -31.43 12.82
CA TYR A 466 4.52 -30.66 12.75
C TYR A 466 5.64 -31.48 12.08
N ILE A 467 5.84 -32.73 12.49
CA ILE A 467 6.86 -33.62 11.91
C ILE A 467 6.53 -33.92 10.44
N GLU A 468 5.25 -34.13 10.11
CA GLU A 468 4.83 -34.46 8.76
C GLU A 468 5.08 -33.30 7.79
N ILE A 469 4.88 -32.05 8.24
CA ILE A 469 5.10 -30.82 7.49
C ILE A 469 6.59 -30.46 7.38
N THR A 470 7.34 -30.53 8.49
CA THR A 470 8.71 -30.00 8.60
C THR A 470 9.82 -31.03 8.43
N GLY A 471 9.55 -32.30 8.71
CA GLY A 471 10.55 -33.36 8.81
C GLY A 471 11.39 -33.32 10.11
N ASP A 472 11.25 -32.30 10.96
CA ASP A 472 11.99 -32.17 12.20
C ASP A 472 11.39 -33.06 13.30
N ARG A 473 11.90 -34.30 13.38
CA ARG A 473 11.47 -35.32 14.34
C ARG A 473 11.69 -34.92 15.80
N ARG A 474 12.56 -33.94 16.09
CA ARG A 474 12.91 -33.52 17.45
C ARG A 474 12.13 -32.30 17.92
N VAL A 475 11.34 -31.66 17.05
CA VAL A 475 10.55 -30.46 17.36
C VAL A 475 11.44 -29.38 17.98
N THR A 476 12.58 -29.14 17.32
CA THR A 476 13.58 -28.16 17.71
C THR A 476 13.23 -26.75 17.27
N GLY A 477 12.36 -26.60 16.26
CA GLY A 477 12.01 -25.28 15.71
C GLY A 477 13.13 -24.63 14.88
N ASP A 478 14.27 -25.30 14.71
CA ASP A 478 15.40 -24.81 13.93
C ASP A 478 15.29 -25.32 12.49
N LEU A 479 15.26 -24.40 11.52
CA LEU A 479 15.27 -24.70 10.09
C LEU A 479 16.39 -25.66 9.68
N ARG A 480 17.53 -25.66 10.39
CA ARG A 480 18.65 -26.56 10.11
C ARG A 480 18.31 -28.03 10.34
N ASN A 481 17.33 -28.32 11.19
CA ASN A 481 16.89 -29.67 11.51
C ASN A 481 15.65 -30.08 10.68
N CYS A 482 15.08 -29.16 9.90
CA CYS A 482 13.96 -29.40 9.01
C CYS A 482 14.44 -29.92 7.64
N ASP A 483 13.64 -30.81 7.03
CA ASP A 483 13.86 -31.21 5.65
C ASP A 483 13.30 -30.14 4.71
N MET A 484 14.17 -29.26 4.22
CA MET A 484 13.79 -28.15 3.34
C MET A 484 13.04 -28.59 2.09
N GLY A 485 13.26 -29.79 1.56
CA GLY A 485 12.57 -30.26 0.36
C GLY A 485 11.13 -30.62 0.66
N ARG A 486 10.96 -31.36 1.75
CA ARG A 486 9.66 -31.75 2.27
C ARG A 486 8.84 -30.55 2.74
N LEU A 487 9.49 -29.58 3.39
CA LEU A 487 8.87 -28.33 3.83
C LEU A 487 8.44 -27.45 2.64
N ALA A 488 9.22 -27.41 1.56
CA ALA A 488 8.86 -26.70 0.33
C ALA A 488 7.58 -27.27 -0.27
N GLU A 489 7.55 -28.60 -0.39
CA GLU A 489 6.46 -29.35 -1.00
C GLU A 489 5.19 -29.31 -0.13
N SER A 490 5.32 -29.36 1.20
CA SER A 490 4.20 -29.31 2.15
C SER A 490 3.57 -27.93 2.27
N LEU A 491 4.33 -26.85 2.04
CA LEU A 491 3.84 -25.48 2.10
C LEU A 491 3.53 -24.89 0.71
N GLY A 492 3.82 -25.63 -0.37
CA GLY A 492 3.63 -25.18 -1.75
C GLY A 492 4.51 -23.98 -2.10
N SER A 493 5.67 -23.86 -1.44
CA SER A 493 6.62 -22.76 -1.59
C SER A 493 7.89 -23.23 -2.29
N PHE A 494 8.61 -22.32 -2.94
CA PHE A 494 9.92 -22.64 -3.49
C PHE A 494 10.92 -22.87 -2.37
N ARG A 495 11.87 -23.78 -2.57
CA ARG A 495 12.84 -24.16 -1.52
C ARG A 495 13.66 -22.96 -1.05
N GLU A 496 13.87 -21.99 -1.94
CA GLU A 496 14.58 -20.73 -1.73
C GLU A 496 13.74 -19.67 -0.99
N SER A 497 12.42 -19.83 -0.91
CA SER A 497 11.52 -18.91 -0.21
C SER A 497 11.10 -19.39 1.18
N ILE A 498 11.63 -20.54 1.63
CA ILE A 498 11.36 -21.06 2.97
C ILE A 498 12.27 -20.36 3.97
N ASP A 499 11.64 -19.73 4.93
CA ASP A 499 12.27 -19.22 6.14
C ASP A 499 11.47 -19.67 7.36
N SER A 500 11.78 -19.09 8.53
CA SER A 500 11.14 -19.45 9.78
C SER A 500 9.70 -18.96 9.87
N THR A 501 9.28 -18.02 9.02
CA THR A 501 7.93 -17.45 9.03
C THR A 501 6.97 -18.32 8.22
N THR A 502 7.45 -18.99 7.18
CA THR A 502 6.61 -19.79 6.26
C THR A 502 5.74 -20.85 6.98
N LEU A 503 6.28 -21.50 8.02
CA LEU A 503 5.52 -22.48 8.82
C LEU A 503 4.52 -21.80 9.76
N ALA A 504 4.92 -20.69 10.37
CA ALA A 504 4.10 -19.94 11.30
C ALA A 504 2.91 -19.29 10.58
N ASP A 505 3.10 -18.80 9.35
CA ASP A 505 2.06 -18.33 8.45
C ASP A 505 1.07 -19.44 8.10
N ALA A 506 1.55 -20.61 7.66
CA ALA A 506 0.66 -21.72 7.30
C ALA A 506 -0.17 -22.23 8.49
N LEU A 507 0.43 -22.26 9.68
CA LEU A 507 -0.26 -22.58 10.92
C LEU A 507 -1.27 -21.49 11.30
N GLY A 508 -0.86 -20.22 11.24
CA GLY A 508 -1.70 -19.06 11.47
C GLY A 508 -2.92 -19.02 10.56
N ASP A 509 -2.75 -19.35 9.29
CA ASP A 509 -3.83 -19.45 8.31
C ASP A 509 -4.85 -20.54 8.69
N SER A 510 -4.39 -21.72 9.13
CA SER A 510 -5.28 -22.81 9.56
C SER A 510 -6.09 -22.44 10.81
N ILE A 511 -5.45 -21.79 11.79
CA ILE A 511 -6.09 -21.30 13.00
C ILE A 511 -7.09 -20.20 12.66
N THR A 512 -6.73 -19.28 11.76
CA THR A 512 -7.59 -18.19 11.30
C THR A 512 -8.86 -18.74 10.65
N ARG A 513 -8.73 -19.70 9.72
CA ARG A 513 -9.89 -20.37 9.09
C ARG A 513 -10.80 -21.04 10.12
N ARG A 514 -10.21 -21.74 11.10
CA ARG A 514 -11.00 -22.35 12.17
C ARG A 514 -11.73 -21.30 13.01
N MET A 515 -11.01 -20.26 13.44
CA MET A 515 -11.56 -19.17 14.25
C MET A 515 -12.71 -18.48 13.52
N GLN A 516 -12.56 -18.15 12.24
CA GLN A 516 -13.62 -17.57 11.41
C GLN A 516 -14.83 -18.51 11.27
N THR A 517 -14.60 -19.80 11.07
CA THR A 517 -15.68 -20.80 11.01
C THR A 517 -16.46 -20.86 12.32
N VAL A 518 -15.78 -20.86 13.46
CA VAL A 518 -16.42 -20.83 14.78
C VAL A 518 -17.15 -19.51 14.99
N TYR A 519 -16.52 -18.38 14.66
CA TYR A 519 -17.11 -17.05 14.80
C TYR A 519 -18.42 -16.92 14.02
N THR A 520 -18.43 -17.34 12.75
CA THR A 520 -19.64 -17.34 11.91
C THR A 520 -20.70 -18.35 12.40
N GLY A 521 -20.28 -19.48 12.97
CA GLY A 521 -21.17 -20.49 13.53
C GLY A 521 -21.91 -20.08 14.81
N LEU A 522 -21.41 -19.08 15.56
CA LEU A 522 -22.01 -18.59 16.81
C LEU A 522 -23.24 -17.69 16.56
N ALA A 523 -24.28 -18.20 15.87
CA ALA A 523 -25.43 -17.41 15.42
C ALA A 523 -26.25 -16.76 16.56
N ASN A 524 -26.26 -17.36 17.75
CA ASN A 524 -26.95 -16.80 18.91
C ASN A 524 -26.43 -15.40 19.29
N LEU A 525 -25.13 -15.18 19.11
CA LEU A 525 -24.47 -13.90 19.39
C LEU A 525 -24.61 -12.89 18.23
N ASP A 526 -25.31 -13.22 17.15
CA ASP A 526 -25.65 -12.27 16.07
C ASP A 526 -27.00 -11.58 16.28
N ALA A 527 -27.68 -11.83 17.42
CA ALA A 527 -28.95 -11.18 17.74
C ALA A 527 -28.88 -9.65 17.70
N TRP A 528 -27.70 -9.06 17.93
CA TRP A 528 -27.48 -7.62 17.81
C TRP A 528 -27.78 -7.07 16.40
N LYS A 529 -27.62 -7.88 15.34
CA LYS A 529 -27.96 -7.49 13.95
C LYS A 529 -29.45 -7.23 13.75
N LYS A 530 -30.30 -7.69 14.67
CA LYS A 530 -31.75 -7.44 14.65
C LYS A 530 -32.13 -6.08 15.24
N VAL A 531 -31.27 -5.45 16.04
CA VAL A 531 -31.56 -4.21 16.77
C VAL A 531 -30.74 -3.01 16.29
N ALA A 532 -29.69 -3.24 15.50
CA ALA A 532 -28.83 -2.21 14.95
C ALA A 532 -28.68 -2.34 13.42
N THR A 533 -28.49 -1.20 12.76
CA THR A 533 -28.00 -1.18 11.38
C THR A 533 -26.49 -1.28 11.36
N TYR A 534 -25.92 -1.83 10.29
CA TYR A 534 -24.47 -1.98 10.17
C TYR A 534 -23.98 -1.66 8.75
N GLY A 535 -22.72 -1.24 8.64
CA GLY A 535 -22.13 -0.91 7.34
C GLY A 535 -20.63 -0.63 7.40
N PRO A 536 -20.00 -0.41 6.24
CA PRO A 536 -18.57 -0.13 6.14
C PRO A 536 -18.23 1.32 6.54
N VAL A 537 -17.07 1.49 7.14
CA VAL A 537 -16.42 2.78 7.45
C VAL A 537 -15.02 2.78 6.84
N ASN A 538 -14.64 3.84 6.15
CA ASN A 538 -13.40 3.85 5.35
C ASN A 538 -12.15 4.26 6.13
N ASP A 539 -12.28 4.92 7.29
CA ASP A 539 -11.14 5.39 8.06
C ASP A 539 -11.41 5.45 9.58
N PHE A 540 -10.38 5.82 10.35
CA PHE A 540 -10.46 6.00 11.81
C PHE A 540 -10.98 7.37 12.24
N ARG A 541 -11.29 8.28 11.31
CA ARG A 541 -11.76 9.61 11.65
C ARG A 541 -13.21 9.52 12.14
N SER A 542 -13.65 10.58 12.81
CA SER A 542 -15.04 10.69 13.23
C SER A 542 -15.95 10.68 12.01
N VAL A 543 -16.81 9.68 11.93
CA VAL A 543 -17.89 9.58 10.96
C VAL A 543 -19.03 10.45 11.47
N GLU A 544 -19.47 11.41 10.66
CA GLU A 544 -20.67 12.18 10.93
C GLU A 544 -21.85 11.55 10.20
N ARG A 545 -22.91 11.21 10.95
CA ARG A 545 -24.21 10.83 10.42
C ARG A 545 -25.15 12.00 10.62
N VAL A 546 -25.32 12.77 9.56
CA VAL A 546 -26.25 13.91 9.52
C VAL A 546 -27.61 13.40 9.10
N ARG A 547 -28.64 13.75 9.88
CA ARG A 547 -30.02 13.55 9.46
C ARG A 547 -30.59 14.88 8.98
N ILE A 548 -31.07 14.87 7.73
CA ILE A 548 -31.99 15.89 7.24
C ILE A 548 -33.37 15.58 7.81
N GLY A 549 -33.97 16.49 8.57
CA GLY A 549 -35.31 16.29 9.15
C GLY A 549 -36.42 16.06 8.10
N GLY A 550 -37.65 15.88 8.56
CA GLY A 550 -38.80 15.65 7.67
C GLY A 550 -39.49 16.94 7.25
N TYR A 551 -39.95 17.01 5.99
CA TYR A 551 -40.83 18.08 5.52
C TYR A 551 -42.23 17.98 6.16
N GLY A 552 -42.86 19.14 6.38
CA GLY A 552 -44.25 19.26 6.81
C GLY A 552 -45.25 18.77 5.76
N ASN A 553 -46.54 18.94 6.04
CA ASN A 553 -47.57 18.71 5.02
C ASN A 553 -47.38 19.67 3.84
N LEU A 554 -47.64 19.18 2.63
CA LEU A 554 -47.65 20.02 1.45
C LEU A 554 -48.78 21.06 1.57
N PRO A 555 -48.51 22.36 1.38
CA PRO A 555 -49.54 23.38 1.39
C PRO A 555 -50.47 23.19 0.19
N ALA A 556 -51.77 23.46 0.38
CA ALA A 556 -52.71 23.49 -0.73
C ALA A 556 -52.37 24.65 -1.67
N VAL A 557 -52.22 24.38 -2.96
CA VAL A 557 -51.96 25.40 -3.99
C VAL A 557 -53.28 25.72 -4.67
N ALA A 558 -53.73 26.97 -4.57
CA ALA A 558 -54.92 27.45 -5.27
C ALA A 558 -54.68 27.50 -6.78
N GLN A 559 -55.74 27.32 -7.58
CA GLN A 559 -55.65 27.40 -9.04
C GLN A 559 -55.11 28.77 -9.49
N GLY A 560 -54.00 28.78 -10.22
CA GLY A 560 -53.33 29.99 -10.70
C GLY A 560 -52.33 30.63 -9.71
N ALA A 561 -52.14 30.06 -8.51
CA ALA A 561 -51.17 30.55 -7.54
C ALA A 561 -49.78 29.91 -7.73
N PRO A 562 -48.68 30.63 -7.38
CA PRO A 562 -47.35 30.05 -7.36
C PRO A 562 -47.16 29.09 -6.18
N TYR A 563 -46.29 28.09 -6.36
CA TYR A 563 -45.87 27.20 -5.29
C TYR A 563 -45.00 27.96 -4.28
N VAL A 564 -45.33 27.88 -2.99
CA VAL A 564 -44.55 28.49 -1.91
C VAL A 564 -43.35 27.58 -1.58
N PRO A 565 -42.13 28.12 -1.38
CA PRO A 565 -40.98 27.32 -0.96
C PRO A 565 -41.25 26.61 0.36
N LEU A 566 -40.96 25.30 0.41
CA LEU A 566 -41.07 24.51 1.62
C LEU A 566 -39.95 24.90 2.59
N ALA A 567 -40.25 24.97 3.89
CA ALA A 567 -39.23 25.12 4.90
C ALA A 567 -38.36 23.86 4.94
N SER A 568 -37.07 24.01 4.64
CA SER A 568 -36.09 22.94 4.77
C SER A 568 -35.97 22.53 6.25
N PRO A 569 -36.04 21.24 6.56
CA PRO A 569 -35.84 20.75 7.92
C PRO A 569 -34.42 21.07 8.43
N GLY A 570 -34.28 21.25 9.74
CA GLY A 570 -32.96 21.41 10.37
C GLY A 570 -32.15 20.11 10.38
N ASP A 571 -30.82 20.26 10.43
CA ASP A 571 -29.85 19.17 10.42
C ASP A 571 -29.25 18.97 11.81
N ASP A 572 -29.39 17.75 12.34
CA ASP A 572 -28.71 17.30 13.56
C ASP A 572 -27.69 16.22 13.17
N LYS A 573 -26.60 16.10 13.94
CA LYS A 573 -25.52 15.15 13.64
C LYS A 573 -25.17 14.24 14.82
N ALA A 574 -25.07 12.95 14.55
CA ALA A 574 -24.46 11.98 15.45
C ALA A 574 -23.05 11.67 14.94
N THR A 575 -22.07 11.57 15.84
CA THR A 575 -20.67 11.32 15.46
C THR A 575 -20.12 10.12 16.20
N TYR A 576 -19.35 9.27 15.52
CA TYR A 576 -18.60 8.18 16.14
C TYR A 576 -17.31 7.87 15.39
N ALA A 577 -16.35 7.24 16.05
CA ALA A 577 -15.12 6.76 15.43
C ALA A 577 -14.97 5.25 15.69
N VAL A 578 -14.37 4.54 14.73
CA VAL A 578 -14.05 3.12 14.90
C VAL A 578 -12.86 2.95 15.84
N THR A 579 -12.93 1.94 16.70
CA THR A 579 -11.86 1.64 17.68
C THR A 579 -11.34 0.22 17.48
N LYS A 580 -10.04 0.03 17.70
CA LYS A 580 -9.39 -1.28 17.62
C LYS A 580 -9.60 -2.02 18.95
N ARG A 581 -10.11 -3.25 18.89
CA ARG A 581 -10.20 -4.17 20.02
C ARG A 581 -9.44 -5.45 19.67
N GLY A 582 -8.71 -6.01 20.63
CA GLY A 582 -7.84 -7.14 20.37
C GLY A 582 -6.90 -7.44 21.51
N GLY A 583 -6.17 -8.54 21.39
CA GLY A 583 -5.24 -9.04 22.39
C GLY A 583 -4.20 -9.96 21.76
N THR A 584 -3.27 -10.44 22.57
CA THR A 584 -2.26 -11.42 22.15
C THR A 584 -2.36 -12.68 22.98
N GLU A 585 -2.21 -13.84 22.34
CA GLU A 585 -2.17 -15.16 22.98
C GLU A 585 -0.88 -15.88 22.58
N ASP A 586 -0.21 -16.50 23.55
CA ASP A 586 1.10 -17.14 23.33
C ASP A 586 0.98 -18.67 23.31
N VAL A 587 1.56 -19.30 22.30
CA VAL A 587 1.77 -20.75 22.25
C VAL A 587 3.25 -21.05 22.49
N THR A 588 3.54 -21.68 23.63
CA THR A 588 4.90 -22.07 24.04
C THR A 588 5.37 -23.34 23.32
N LEU A 589 6.68 -23.48 23.08
CA LEU A 589 7.27 -24.69 22.50
C LEU A 589 7.02 -25.94 23.37
N GLU A 590 6.96 -25.79 24.69
CA GLU A 590 6.64 -26.87 25.62
C GLU A 590 5.24 -27.45 25.36
N ALA A 591 4.24 -26.62 25.12
CA ALA A 591 2.87 -27.06 24.80
C ALA A 591 2.82 -27.88 23.48
N ILE A 592 3.64 -27.50 22.49
CA ILE A 592 3.79 -28.25 21.23
C ILE A 592 4.50 -29.58 21.50
N LYS A 593 5.58 -29.56 22.28
CA LYS A 593 6.41 -30.74 22.55
C LYS A 593 5.73 -31.77 23.45
N ASN A 594 4.94 -31.30 24.41
CA ASN A 594 4.11 -32.12 25.31
C ASN A 594 2.82 -32.60 24.64
N ASP A 595 2.53 -32.12 23.42
CA ASP A 595 1.32 -32.45 22.65
C ASP A 595 0.05 -32.15 23.48
N ASP A 596 -0.03 -30.94 24.04
CA ASP A 596 -1.20 -30.45 24.79
C ASP A 596 -2.35 -30.10 23.83
N VAL A 597 -2.83 -31.12 23.10
CA VAL A 597 -3.80 -31.02 22.00
C VAL A 597 -5.08 -30.32 22.41
N GLN A 598 -5.55 -30.55 23.64
CA GLN A 598 -6.77 -29.90 24.14
C GLN A 598 -6.60 -28.40 24.35
N ALA A 599 -5.45 -27.96 24.85
CA ALA A 599 -5.17 -26.53 25.06
C ALA A 599 -5.07 -25.83 23.71
N LEU A 600 -4.29 -26.39 22.78
CA LEU A 600 -4.13 -25.86 21.42
C LEU A 600 -5.47 -25.75 20.70
N ARG A 601 -6.28 -26.82 20.67
CA ARG A 601 -7.59 -26.84 19.97
C ARG A 601 -8.61 -25.85 20.53
N ARG A 602 -8.47 -25.43 21.80
CA ARG A 602 -9.37 -24.44 22.40
C ARG A 602 -9.07 -23.01 21.98
N ILE A 603 -7.81 -22.69 21.65
CA ILE A 603 -7.39 -21.32 21.32
C ILE A 603 -8.28 -20.69 20.22
N PRO A 604 -8.49 -21.30 19.04
CA PRO A 604 -9.32 -20.67 18.01
C PRO A 604 -10.78 -20.50 18.42
N VAL A 605 -11.29 -21.40 19.28
CA VAL A 605 -12.68 -21.39 19.75
C VAL A 605 -12.89 -20.27 20.76
N GLU A 606 -12.03 -20.18 21.76
CA GLU A 606 -12.11 -19.16 22.81
C GLU A 606 -11.83 -17.76 22.25
N LEU A 607 -10.88 -17.63 21.31
CA LEU A 607 -10.62 -16.36 20.63
C LEU A 607 -11.84 -15.89 19.82
N ALA A 608 -12.49 -16.79 19.09
CA ALA A 608 -13.71 -16.48 18.35
C ALA A 608 -14.87 -16.08 19.29
N LEU A 609 -15.04 -16.82 20.38
CA LEU A 609 -16.07 -16.55 21.38
C LEU A 609 -15.84 -15.19 22.07
N ALA A 610 -14.61 -14.91 22.49
CA ALA A 610 -14.23 -13.65 23.13
C ALA A 610 -14.46 -12.46 22.18
N ALA A 611 -14.05 -12.59 20.91
CA ALA A 611 -14.26 -11.56 19.90
C ALA A 611 -15.76 -11.27 19.69
N LYS A 612 -16.59 -12.32 19.62
CA LYS A 612 -18.03 -12.18 19.37
C LYS A 612 -18.79 -11.67 20.59
N ASN A 613 -18.45 -12.14 21.79
CA ASN A 613 -19.01 -11.61 23.04
C ASN A 613 -18.67 -10.12 23.20
N THR A 614 -17.44 -9.71 22.91
CA THR A 614 -17.04 -8.29 22.98
C THR A 614 -17.89 -7.42 22.05
N LEU A 615 -18.18 -7.89 20.83
CA LEU A 615 -19.06 -7.18 19.89
C LEU A 615 -20.52 -7.18 20.38
N TYR A 616 -21.02 -8.32 20.83
CA TYR A 616 -22.38 -8.47 21.36
C TYR A 616 -22.63 -7.53 22.54
N GLU A 617 -21.73 -7.54 23.53
CA GLU A 617 -21.78 -6.65 24.70
C GLU A 617 -21.69 -5.20 24.28
N PHE A 618 -20.76 -4.85 23.37
CA PHE A 618 -20.63 -3.48 22.85
C PHE A 618 -21.95 -2.93 22.28
N VAL A 619 -22.69 -3.71 21.50
CA VAL A 619 -23.95 -3.25 20.90
C VAL A 619 -25.06 -3.15 21.95
N PHE A 620 -25.21 -4.17 22.79
CA PHE A 620 -26.28 -4.18 23.80
C PHE A 620 -26.03 -3.21 24.96
N ASP A 621 -24.77 -2.82 25.20
CA ASP A 621 -24.43 -1.82 26.21
C ASP A 621 -24.99 -0.44 25.90
N PHE A 622 -25.22 -0.09 24.63
CA PHE A 622 -25.95 1.15 24.30
C PHE A 622 -27.36 1.17 24.89
N PHE A 623 -28.04 0.02 24.94
CA PHE A 623 -29.38 -0.09 25.53
C PHE A 623 -29.33 -0.27 27.06
N ARG A 624 -28.29 -0.93 27.57
CA ARG A 624 -28.15 -1.19 29.02
C ARG A 624 -27.65 0.03 29.79
N THR A 625 -26.51 0.60 29.38
CA THR A 625 -25.78 1.65 30.13
C THR A 625 -26.38 3.04 30.01
N ASN A 626 -27.30 3.23 29.05
CA ASN A 626 -27.97 4.51 28.79
C ASN A 626 -26.99 5.68 28.52
N PRO A 627 -26.18 5.60 27.44
CA PRO A 627 -25.15 6.60 27.16
C PRO A 627 -25.75 7.95 26.79
N VAL A 628 -24.97 9.03 26.96
CA VAL A 628 -25.31 10.37 26.47
C VAL A 628 -25.23 10.41 24.94
N ILE A 629 -26.26 10.96 24.29
CA ILE A 629 -26.37 11.05 22.84
C ILE A 629 -26.10 12.49 22.34
N TYR A 630 -26.26 12.73 21.04
CA TYR A 630 -25.92 13.99 20.35
C TYR A 630 -26.59 15.26 20.93
N ASP A 631 -27.72 15.12 21.63
CA ASP A 631 -28.47 16.21 22.24
C ASP A 631 -28.06 16.50 23.71
N THR A 632 -26.94 15.92 24.16
CA THR A 632 -26.39 16.03 25.53
C THR A 632 -27.22 15.36 26.62
N LYS A 633 -28.31 14.67 26.28
CA LYS A 633 -29.13 13.88 27.21
C LYS A 633 -28.81 12.40 27.08
N ALA A 634 -29.16 11.62 28.09
CA ALA A 634 -29.07 10.17 28.00
C ALA A 634 -30.05 9.61 26.95
N LEU A 635 -29.73 8.47 26.34
CA LEU A 635 -30.59 7.79 25.36
C LEU A 635 -32.05 7.69 25.85
N TYR A 636 -32.23 7.25 27.09
CA TYR A 636 -33.49 7.22 27.81
C TYR A 636 -33.55 8.36 28.82
N HIS A 637 -34.47 9.28 28.58
CA HIS A 637 -34.66 10.46 29.41
C HIS A 637 -36.14 10.87 29.41
N VAL A 638 -36.57 11.55 30.48
CA VAL A 638 -37.96 12.01 30.63
C VAL A 638 -38.34 12.96 29.48
N ASP A 639 -37.44 13.86 29.10
CA ASP A 639 -37.65 14.80 27.98
C ASP A 639 -37.78 14.10 26.61
N HIS A 640 -37.24 12.89 26.47
CA HIS A 640 -37.39 12.08 25.26
C HIS A 640 -38.71 11.31 25.27
N GLY A 641 -39.41 11.25 26.42
CA GLY A 641 -40.66 10.51 26.58
C GLY A 641 -40.48 9.00 26.36
N ASN A 642 -39.29 8.47 26.66
CA ASN A 642 -38.92 7.08 26.38
C ASN A 642 -38.36 6.32 27.60
N LEU A 643 -38.48 6.90 28.80
CA LEU A 643 -38.07 6.32 30.06
C LEU A 643 -39.29 6.02 30.94
N PHE A 644 -39.36 4.79 31.44
CA PHE A 644 -40.43 4.25 32.28
C PHE A 644 -39.84 3.57 33.52
N THR A 645 -40.68 3.19 34.49
CA THR A 645 -40.21 2.63 35.78
C THR A 645 -40.99 1.41 36.27
N ALA A 646 -41.93 0.89 35.48
CA ALA A 646 -42.78 -0.23 35.90
C ALA A 646 -42.32 -1.56 35.31
N ALA A 647 -42.59 -2.63 36.06
CA ALA A 647 -42.24 -3.99 35.67
C ALA A 647 -43.00 -4.45 34.41
N LEU A 648 -42.42 -5.41 33.70
CA LEU A 648 -42.95 -5.92 32.45
C LEU A 648 -44.37 -6.50 32.66
N SER A 649 -45.35 -5.91 31.98
CA SER A 649 -46.73 -6.36 31.98
C SER A 649 -47.43 -5.97 30.68
N ALA A 650 -48.61 -6.54 30.40
CA ALA A 650 -49.37 -6.21 29.19
C ALA A 650 -49.75 -4.72 29.14
N ALA A 651 -50.11 -4.16 30.31
CA ALA A 651 -50.48 -2.77 30.45
C ALA A 651 -49.27 -1.85 30.20
N GLU A 652 -48.12 -2.19 30.80
CA GLU A 652 -46.90 -1.38 30.65
C GLU A 652 -46.37 -1.42 29.21
N PHE A 653 -46.32 -2.60 28.59
CA PHE A 653 -45.94 -2.73 27.19
C PHE A 653 -46.84 -1.89 26.25
N ALA A 654 -48.15 -1.83 26.53
CA ALA A 654 -49.06 -0.98 25.76
C ALA A 654 -48.74 0.52 25.91
N MET A 655 -48.26 0.96 27.09
CA MET A 655 -47.81 2.33 27.32
C MET A 655 -46.51 2.65 26.58
N HIS A 656 -45.52 1.75 26.62
CA HIS A 656 -44.28 1.87 25.84
C HIS A 656 -44.56 1.98 24.34
N ARG A 657 -45.42 1.09 23.82
CA ARG A 657 -45.87 1.15 22.42
C ARG A 657 -46.51 2.49 22.08
N LEU A 658 -47.40 2.97 22.94
CA LEU A 658 -48.10 4.23 22.71
C LEU A 658 -47.15 5.43 22.75
N ALA A 659 -46.11 5.40 23.58
CA ALA A 659 -45.06 6.40 23.58
C ALA A 659 -44.26 6.39 22.27
N MET A 660 -43.84 5.22 21.77
CA MET A 660 -43.18 5.11 20.46
C MET A 660 -44.06 5.62 19.31
N LEU A 661 -45.35 5.28 19.30
CA LEU A 661 -46.29 5.77 18.29
C LEU A 661 -46.50 7.30 18.33
N LYS A 662 -46.42 7.90 19.53
CA LYS A 662 -46.58 9.34 19.75
C LYS A 662 -45.33 10.15 19.42
N GLN A 663 -44.17 9.51 19.28
CA GLN A 663 -42.95 10.19 18.85
C GLN A 663 -43.19 10.94 17.54
N THR A 664 -42.64 12.14 17.44
CA THR A 664 -42.82 13.00 16.26
C THR A 664 -41.55 13.06 15.44
N ARG A 665 -41.69 13.10 14.12
CA ARG A 665 -40.57 13.31 13.20
C ARG A 665 -40.04 14.73 13.38
N ALA A 666 -38.72 14.85 13.49
CA ALA A 666 -38.07 16.16 13.60
C ALA A 666 -38.39 17.04 12.38
N GLY A 667 -38.63 18.34 12.59
CA GLY A 667 -38.99 19.31 11.55
C GLY A 667 -40.48 19.34 11.21
N SER A 668 -41.13 18.18 11.00
CA SER A 668 -42.53 18.15 10.55
C SER A 668 -43.57 18.07 11.67
N GLY A 669 -43.16 17.64 12.88
CA GLY A 669 -44.06 17.41 14.01
C GLY A 669 -45.07 16.29 13.80
N LYS A 670 -44.95 15.52 12.70
CA LYS A 670 -45.86 14.41 12.38
C LYS A 670 -45.52 13.19 13.21
N ARG A 671 -46.54 12.45 13.66
CA ARG A 671 -46.33 11.19 14.38
C ARG A 671 -45.59 10.19 13.49
N LEU A 672 -44.57 9.55 14.04
CA LEU A 672 -43.80 8.49 13.38
C LEU A 672 -44.64 7.21 13.23
N ALA A 673 -45.60 6.99 14.13
CA ALA A 673 -46.46 5.81 14.13
C ALA A 673 -45.68 4.47 14.08
N THR A 674 -44.48 4.45 14.67
CA THR A 674 -43.63 3.26 14.80
C THR A 674 -44.00 2.48 16.05
N ALA A 675 -44.28 1.19 15.91
CA ALA A 675 -44.53 0.27 17.01
C ALA A 675 -43.26 -0.52 17.38
N PRO A 676 -43.15 -1.02 18.62
CA PRO A 676 -42.08 -1.92 19.01
C PRO A 676 -42.19 -3.23 18.23
N ALA A 677 -41.10 -3.64 17.60
CA ALA A 677 -40.97 -4.93 16.92
C ALA A 677 -40.19 -5.95 17.77
N ILE A 678 -39.38 -5.45 18.70
CA ILE A 678 -38.45 -6.24 19.50
C ILE A 678 -38.61 -5.86 20.98
N VAL A 679 -38.54 -6.85 21.84
CA VAL A 679 -38.43 -6.68 23.29
C VAL A 679 -37.15 -7.37 23.76
N MET A 680 -36.28 -6.61 24.39
CA MET A 680 -35.01 -7.08 24.96
C MET A 680 -35.18 -7.23 26.47
N VAL A 681 -34.83 -8.41 26.98
CA VAL A 681 -35.02 -8.78 28.38
C VAL A 681 -33.83 -9.57 28.91
N PRO A 682 -33.54 -9.51 30.23
CA PRO A 682 -32.64 -10.45 30.89
C PRO A 682 -33.25 -11.86 30.91
N PHE A 683 -32.43 -12.88 31.16
CA PHE A 683 -32.89 -14.27 31.16
C PHE A 683 -33.99 -14.54 32.19
N GLU A 684 -34.00 -13.87 33.35
CA GLU A 684 -35.05 -14.11 34.36
C GLU A 684 -36.45 -13.66 33.88
N LEU A 685 -36.51 -12.74 32.91
CA LEU A 685 -37.77 -12.22 32.36
C LEU A 685 -38.20 -12.91 31.05
N GLU A 686 -37.39 -13.83 30.52
CA GLU A 686 -37.66 -14.46 29.21
C GLU A 686 -39.01 -15.19 29.19
N GLU A 687 -39.29 -16.02 30.20
CA GLU A 687 -40.57 -16.75 30.29
C GLU A 687 -41.75 -15.77 30.43
N THR A 688 -41.59 -14.74 31.26
CA THR A 688 -42.61 -13.70 31.48
C THR A 688 -42.92 -12.96 30.19
N ALA A 689 -41.87 -12.58 29.43
CA ALA A 689 -41.99 -11.90 28.15
C ALA A 689 -42.64 -12.80 27.09
N TYR A 690 -42.23 -14.07 26.99
CA TYR A 690 -42.79 -15.01 26.02
C TYR A 690 -44.29 -15.27 26.28
N ASN A 691 -44.65 -15.59 27.52
CA ASN A 691 -46.03 -15.87 27.91
C ASN A 691 -46.97 -14.66 27.73
N LEU A 692 -46.41 -13.43 27.71
CA LEU A 692 -47.18 -12.21 27.49
C LEU A 692 -47.80 -12.14 26.09
N PHE A 693 -47.12 -12.68 25.09
CA PHE A 693 -47.51 -12.55 23.68
C PHE A 693 -48.18 -13.81 23.12
N VAL A 694 -48.08 -14.93 23.82
CA VAL A 694 -48.76 -16.18 23.45
C VAL A 694 -50.19 -16.23 23.98
N ARG A 695 -51.10 -16.85 23.21
CA ARG A 695 -52.49 -17.07 23.63
C ARG A 695 -52.53 -18.20 24.65
N ASN A 696 -52.98 -17.90 25.87
CA ASN A 696 -53.18 -18.89 26.92
C ASN A 696 -54.61 -19.48 26.85
N GLN A 697 -55.50 -19.12 27.78
CA GLN A 697 -56.88 -19.65 27.85
C GLN A 697 -57.93 -18.82 27.07
N ASN A 698 -57.52 -17.73 26.42
CA ASN A 698 -58.44 -16.85 25.69
C ASN A 698 -58.84 -17.47 24.35
N LEU A 699 -60.12 -17.37 23.95
CA LEU A 699 -60.57 -17.81 22.62
C LEU A 699 -59.94 -16.94 21.50
N ASP A 700 -59.92 -15.62 21.69
CA ASP A 700 -59.31 -14.65 20.78
C ASP A 700 -58.01 -14.07 21.34
N LYS A 701 -57.11 -13.64 20.45
CA LYS A 701 -55.90 -12.92 20.86
C LYS A 701 -56.28 -11.56 21.45
N THR A 702 -55.66 -11.20 22.57
CA THR A 702 -55.74 -9.82 23.08
C THR A 702 -54.99 -8.86 22.15
N PHE A 703 -55.24 -7.56 22.31
CA PHE A 703 -54.54 -6.54 21.54
C PHE A 703 -53.01 -6.66 21.63
N VAL A 704 -52.47 -6.89 22.84
CA VAL A 704 -51.02 -7.05 23.07
C VAL A 704 -50.48 -8.32 22.41
N GLN A 705 -51.21 -9.44 22.53
CA GLN A 705 -50.85 -10.71 21.88
C GLN A 705 -50.92 -10.66 20.34
N THR A 706 -51.62 -9.68 19.77
CA THR A 706 -51.70 -9.50 18.31
C THR A 706 -50.45 -8.81 17.76
N ILE A 707 -49.76 -8.01 18.58
CA ILE A 707 -48.53 -7.31 18.18
C ILE A 707 -47.38 -8.30 18.02
N ASN A 708 -47.27 -9.26 18.94
CA ASN A 708 -46.32 -10.38 18.91
C ASN A 708 -44.88 -9.96 18.51
N PRO A 709 -44.23 -9.07 19.28
CA PRO A 709 -42.85 -8.68 19.04
C PRO A 709 -41.89 -9.85 19.28
N GLU A 710 -40.71 -9.79 18.68
CA GLU A 710 -39.64 -10.75 18.92
C GLU A 710 -39.00 -10.51 20.29
N VAL A 711 -38.96 -11.55 21.14
CA VAL A 711 -38.29 -11.51 22.43
C VAL A 711 -36.82 -11.92 22.24
N ILE A 712 -35.89 -11.02 22.58
CA ILE A 712 -34.45 -11.28 22.55
C ILE A 712 -33.94 -11.33 23.99
N PRO A 713 -33.62 -12.52 24.50
CA PRO A 713 -33.01 -12.65 25.81
C PRO A 713 -31.52 -12.28 25.75
N ILE A 714 -31.04 -11.50 26.72
CA ILE A 714 -29.66 -11.03 26.80
C ILE A 714 -29.00 -11.60 28.05
N ASN A 715 -27.95 -12.39 27.83
CA ASN A 715 -27.35 -13.24 28.84
C ASN A 715 -26.62 -12.52 29.98
N TYR A 716 -26.02 -11.36 29.71
CA TYR A 716 -25.21 -10.63 30.68
C TYR A 716 -25.96 -9.48 31.36
N TRP A 717 -27.24 -9.28 31.03
CA TRP A 717 -28.09 -8.34 31.74
C TRP A 717 -28.49 -8.97 33.07
N THR A 718 -27.86 -8.53 34.15
CA THR A 718 -28.04 -9.10 35.50
C THR A 718 -29.15 -8.44 36.31
N ASP A 719 -29.70 -7.32 35.84
CA ASP A 719 -30.84 -6.69 36.48
C ASP A 719 -32.12 -7.32 35.95
N GLY A 720 -32.69 -8.22 36.75
CA GLY A 720 -33.90 -8.97 36.42
C GLY A 720 -35.17 -8.13 36.27
N ASN A 721 -35.10 -6.80 36.39
CA ASN A 721 -36.24 -5.92 36.16
C ASN A 721 -36.05 -4.97 34.97
N ASP A 722 -34.85 -4.85 34.42
CA ASP A 722 -34.57 -3.97 33.29
C ASP A 722 -35.09 -4.57 31.99
N TRP A 723 -35.90 -3.84 31.24
CA TRP A 723 -36.35 -4.28 29.92
C TRP A 723 -36.48 -3.12 28.94
N VAL A 724 -36.27 -3.43 27.67
CA VAL A 724 -36.21 -2.45 26.59
C VAL A 724 -37.10 -2.89 25.45
N THR A 725 -37.77 -1.94 24.80
CA THR A 725 -38.42 -2.19 23.50
C THR A 725 -37.70 -1.42 22.41
N ALA A 726 -37.64 -2.00 21.22
CA ALA A 726 -37.06 -1.37 20.05
C ALA A 726 -37.94 -1.56 18.81
N ALA A 727 -37.90 -0.57 17.92
CA ALA A 727 -38.46 -0.65 16.60
C ALA A 727 -37.60 -1.55 15.70
N SER A 728 -38.17 -2.00 14.59
CA SER A 728 -37.37 -2.66 13.55
C SER A 728 -36.35 -1.67 12.97
N PRO A 729 -35.06 -2.05 12.85
CA PRO A 729 -34.03 -1.18 12.28
C PRO A 729 -34.33 -0.74 10.85
N THR A 730 -35.10 -1.53 10.10
CA THR A 730 -35.53 -1.20 8.73
C THR A 730 -36.53 -0.03 8.69
N LEU A 731 -37.33 0.14 9.73
CA LEU A 731 -38.33 1.22 9.81
C LEU A 731 -37.77 2.47 10.47
N LEU A 732 -37.14 2.31 11.63
CA LEU A 732 -36.54 3.40 12.39
C LEU A 732 -35.34 2.85 13.16
N PRO A 733 -34.12 3.00 12.62
CA PRO A 733 -32.92 2.46 13.25
C PRO A 733 -32.57 3.26 14.51
N ALA A 734 -32.39 2.56 15.63
CA ALA A 734 -31.91 3.16 16.87
C ALA A 734 -30.40 3.41 16.84
N LEU A 735 -29.66 2.44 16.29
CA LEU A 735 -28.20 2.37 16.38
C LEU A 735 -27.60 2.04 15.01
N GLU A 736 -26.39 2.54 14.77
CA GLU A 736 -25.54 2.16 13.65
C GLU A 736 -24.19 1.63 14.15
N ILE A 737 -23.76 0.50 13.60
CA ILE A 737 -22.45 -0.11 13.83
C ILE A 737 -21.61 -0.05 12.56
N GLY A 738 -20.46 0.61 12.63
CA GLY A 738 -19.51 0.73 11.55
C GLY A 738 -18.34 -0.23 11.68
N PHE A 739 -18.04 -0.98 10.62
CA PHE A 739 -16.85 -1.84 10.53
C PHE A 739 -15.83 -1.23 9.60
N LEU A 740 -14.55 -1.21 10.00
CA LEU A 740 -13.50 -0.64 9.14
C LEU A 740 -13.37 -1.48 7.85
N ASP A 741 -13.37 -0.80 6.70
CA ASP A 741 -13.30 -1.39 5.35
C ASP A 741 -14.37 -2.48 5.08
N GLY A 742 -15.47 -2.48 5.85
CA GLY A 742 -16.52 -3.50 5.76
C GLY A 742 -16.12 -4.88 6.29
N ARG A 743 -15.02 -4.99 7.05
CA ARG A 743 -14.58 -6.26 7.65
C ARG A 743 -15.33 -6.53 8.96
N GLU A 744 -16.35 -7.38 8.89
CA GLU A 744 -17.14 -7.83 10.06
C GLU A 744 -16.45 -8.93 10.88
N ASP A 745 -15.47 -9.63 10.29
CA ASP A 745 -14.77 -10.74 10.92
C ASP A 745 -13.48 -10.27 11.62
N PRO A 746 -13.11 -10.88 12.75
CA PRO A 746 -11.84 -10.61 13.41
C PRO A 746 -10.66 -11.15 12.58
N GLU A 747 -9.55 -10.44 12.66
CA GLU A 747 -8.28 -10.78 12.02
C GLU A 747 -7.33 -11.41 13.04
N LEU A 748 -6.58 -12.43 12.62
CA LEU A 748 -5.49 -13.01 13.40
C LEU A 748 -4.16 -12.76 12.69
N PHE A 749 -3.14 -12.39 13.45
CA PHE A 749 -1.78 -12.18 12.97
C PHE A 749 -0.83 -13.05 13.79
N VAL A 750 0.24 -13.54 13.17
CA VAL A 750 1.30 -14.26 13.87
C VAL A 750 2.52 -13.35 13.99
N GLN A 751 3.17 -13.35 15.14
CA GLN A 751 4.47 -12.69 15.33
C GLN A 751 5.58 -13.74 15.27
N ASP A 752 6.28 -13.81 14.14
CA ASP A 752 7.20 -14.90 13.82
C ASP A 752 8.58 -14.43 13.28
N ALA A 753 8.88 -13.13 13.34
CA ALA A 753 10.17 -12.63 12.88
C ALA A 753 11.34 -13.24 13.71
N PRO A 754 12.29 -13.95 13.07
CA PRO A 754 13.30 -14.77 13.77
C PRO A 754 14.31 -13.96 14.59
N THR A 755 14.51 -12.69 14.27
CA THR A 755 15.44 -11.79 14.97
C THR A 755 14.73 -10.81 15.90
N VAL A 756 13.39 -10.78 15.89
CA VAL A 756 12.58 -9.83 16.66
C VAL A 756 11.25 -10.47 17.04
N GLY A 757 11.09 -10.91 18.30
CA GLY A 757 9.80 -11.44 18.75
C GLY A 757 9.91 -12.47 19.87
N SER A 758 8.76 -12.94 20.33
CA SER A 758 8.63 -13.85 21.47
C SER A 758 9.30 -15.22 21.24
N MET A 759 9.46 -15.65 19.98
CA MET A 759 10.21 -16.87 19.63
C MET A 759 11.70 -16.73 19.92
N PHE A 760 12.31 -15.57 19.67
CA PHE A 760 13.73 -15.35 19.93
C PHE A 760 14.03 -15.13 21.42
N SER A 761 13.13 -14.45 22.13
CA SER A 761 13.37 -14.08 23.53
C SER A 761 12.81 -15.06 24.56
N ASN A 762 11.75 -15.80 24.23
CA ASN A 762 10.99 -16.60 25.19
C ASN A 762 10.54 -17.97 24.66
N ASP A 763 10.96 -18.40 23.46
CA ASP A 763 10.54 -19.64 22.80
C ASP A 763 9.00 -19.78 22.67
N LYS A 764 8.29 -18.68 22.36
CA LYS A 764 6.82 -18.65 22.20
C LYS A 764 6.37 -18.05 20.87
N LEU A 765 5.37 -18.66 20.27
CA LEU A 765 4.69 -18.17 19.08
C LEU A 765 3.47 -17.36 19.51
N THR A 766 3.51 -16.04 19.26
CA THR A 766 2.47 -15.11 19.70
C THR A 766 1.47 -14.86 18.57
N TYR A 767 0.20 -15.12 18.84
CA TYR A 767 -0.93 -14.76 17.99
C TYR A 767 -1.52 -13.43 18.46
N LYS A 768 -1.88 -12.56 17.53
CA LYS A 768 -2.58 -11.30 17.80
C LYS A 768 -3.93 -11.31 17.12
N ILE A 769 -4.99 -11.21 17.91
CA ILE A 769 -6.34 -10.99 17.39
C ILE A 769 -6.66 -9.49 17.31
N ARG A 770 -7.34 -9.07 16.25
CA ARG A 770 -7.77 -7.67 16.03
C ARG A 770 -9.16 -7.63 15.41
N HIS A 771 -10.03 -6.83 15.98
CA HIS A 771 -11.36 -6.54 15.44
C HIS A 771 -11.63 -5.03 15.56
N ILE A 772 -12.05 -4.40 14.47
CA ILE A 772 -12.12 -2.93 14.36
C ILE A 772 -13.54 -2.50 14.01
N TYR A 773 -14.22 -1.92 14.99
CA TYR A 773 -15.59 -1.44 14.84
C TYR A 773 -15.87 -0.28 15.79
N GLY A 774 -16.89 0.49 15.44
CA GLY A 774 -17.44 1.57 16.26
C GLY A 774 -18.94 1.65 16.06
N GLY A 775 -19.61 2.50 16.83
CA GLY A 775 -21.04 2.68 16.68
C GLY A 775 -21.54 3.83 17.52
N SER A 776 -22.75 4.28 17.21
CA SER A 776 -23.43 5.31 17.98
C SER A 776 -24.93 5.24 17.77
N VAL A 777 -25.66 5.87 18.69
CA VAL A 777 -27.09 6.10 18.56
C VAL A 777 -27.29 7.09 17.42
N LEU A 778 -28.13 6.71 16.45
CA LEU A 778 -28.47 7.57 15.35
C LEU A 778 -29.28 8.78 15.83
N VAL A 779 -29.27 9.83 15.03
CA VAL A 779 -30.13 10.98 15.28
C VAL A 779 -31.60 10.53 15.15
N ASP A 780 -32.45 10.85 16.13
CA ASP A 780 -33.79 10.24 16.36
C ASP A 780 -33.80 8.78 16.82
N GLY A 781 -32.65 8.15 17.05
CA GLY A 781 -32.58 6.77 17.54
C GLY A 781 -33.29 6.58 18.89
N PHE A 782 -33.33 7.61 19.74
CA PHE A 782 -34.09 7.63 20.99
C PHE A 782 -35.61 7.44 20.79
N LYS A 783 -36.15 7.77 19.59
CA LYS A 783 -37.57 7.58 19.25
C LYS A 783 -37.89 6.14 18.87
N ALA A 784 -36.86 5.38 18.49
CA ALA A 784 -36.96 3.98 18.09
C ALA A 784 -36.95 3.02 19.28
N THR A 785 -36.69 3.49 20.50
CA THR A 785 -36.54 2.62 21.66
C THR A 785 -37.10 3.25 22.93
N THR A 786 -37.58 2.41 23.86
CA THR A 786 -37.99 2.83 25.20
C THR A 786 -37.44 1.84 26.23
N LYS A 787 -37.12 2.33 27.42
CA LYS A 787 -36.59 1.51 28.52
C LYS A 787 -37.43 1.70 29.77
N ALA A 788 -37.66 0.61 30.49
CA ALA A 788 -38.13 0.66 31.86
C ALA A 788 -36.97 0.33 32.79
N VAL A 789 -36.70 1.23 33.75
CA VAL A 789 -35.77 0.99 34.87
C VAL A 789 -36.62 0.86 36.11
N VAL A 790 -36.82 -0.36 36.57
CA VAL A 790 -37.64 -0.62 37.75
C VAL A 790 -36.75 -0.46 38.99
N PRO A 791 -37.04 0.50 39.89
CA PRO A 791 -36.30 0.61 41.14
C PRO A 791 -36.43 -0.71 41.92
N ALA A 792 -35.30 -1.22 42.40
CA ALA A 792 -35.23 -2.43 43.21
C ALA A 792 -36.04 -2.34 44.52
#